data_AF-I0IFL9-F1
#
_entry.id   AF-I0IFL9-F1
#
_cell.length_a   1.000
_cell.length_b   1.000
_cell.length_c   1.000
_cell.angle_alpha   90.00
_cell.angle_beta   90.00
_cell.angle_gamma   90.00
#
_symmetry.space_group_name_H-M   'P 1'
#
loop_
_entity.id
_entity.type
_entity.pdbx_description
1 polymer ?
#
loop_
_entity_poly.entity_id
_entity_poly.type
_entity_poly.pdbx_seq_one_letter_code
_entity_poly.pdbx_strand_id
1 'polypeptide(L)'
;MAILSLSRSRCLLAAALAAPLAPGSAFAQDVSAPAILQWFDSTYENQENRLGDFFLAGYGGTWVPPVGRADSGNQSVGYDVYDRFDLGRANAPTLYGTETGLRTLTDRIHRVGGSIYVDQVLNHNGFSDASRPGFIAGGGYPGFFLQDPDGGSDPFGVPGTDGDFHSAFEGGDLRGRLAGLIDINHATNFRFIRTPVNANDPRNIPAGTSANRPDPANARFYADRDLDPIRVFNPYTGEQDIAIHPFNTSDPLAGDAVPENAMGLLMRNSRWMVADVGVDGFRLDATKHFEPFVFDYFDQAVYRASTRTNLDGSRRDVFSFGEAFLTDTGTLLGVHVRKDIDPNDPGRVGGNRDTLDFNYQAALARNLQGNAIGNDWRAVQASGMDVADDGLINGSNGLLFVQSHDDGPAQNGLAMNNVAHAHMLMRPGNAVVYHNAEEHGDGRDFPKDGRRDALGTGSDRITTLTKLRETHGRGDYRERFLEKETLVYERAGSALVVLSNRNDAGFDTRRVEVDLPFGTPLVELTGNAAAEADIAELLVVDNDFFAGPSKVTVRALRNDGQDKGYLVYGLAKPESSAGIQLAGSTRTIGPDAVPLTVDTDGDGVPDAGSNRDRSRARLAPLRVVTGDTLGISLETDAVTHTGGWLNPLTQQIEQIAVRDRDADGDFAAFRLDGGLDLNGSGAVDFTTPGSTAYGFENFTDVNDPGFFNADGRGRFAQTIDTTGLAEGEHYLTVRAFRHRDVATGGDGGPAVFEDFKEVLYVDRLAPESALAGLTPFSADGHDIDFDGRSTDGTADAMHFFLNLGSGLTDAEVLAQVDGGNAGNRIDRDLFRRGFTGVAAGNNAVTLVTFEVTGNRSVRRYSGIGIDNGNGAGIGDVDGDGSLTRADLTASATNFETFLYSRNRLFSPAADANGDGNVDTLDLLAIRPLFDAAAVTADAAAAYDEVLDRRGNLNGNGDTDSFDLLFLRDNRFTTDADLLWTLDLNPDGTLDGVDAELFVTAFLGEISGDFTRDGVIDLDDADAAVLALTDVDAYQRAFSIDALVTGDVNRDFVFDRGDIDPFLDLFADGALARQRFVDAGLLVPEPGTAAALGVGLSLLTRRRRR
;
A
#
# COMPACT_ATOMS: atom_id res chain seq x y z
N MET A 1 -61.94 19.20 -43.80
CA MET A 1 -62.20 20.52 -43.20
C MET A 1 -60.85 21.23 -43.14
N ALA A 2 -60.46 22.03 -44.14
CA ALA A 2 -60.80 23.45 -44.33
C ALA A 2 -60.44 24.31 -43.09
N ILE A 3 -59.72 25.43 -43.12
CA ILE A 3 -59.13 26.33 -44.14
C ILE A 3 -58.39 27.47 -43.34
N LEU A 4 -57.50 28.24 -44.01
CA LEU A 4 -56.82 29.54 -43.66
C LEU A 4 -55.32 29.38 -43.40
N SER A 5 -54.37 29.64 -44.30
CA SER A 5 -54.14 30.58 -45.44
C SER A 5 -53.54 31.94 -45.07
N LEU A 6 -52.43 32.23 -45.78
CA LEU A 6 -51.86 33.53 -46.21
C LEU A 6 -51.06 34.33 -45.17
N SER A 7 -50.03 35.12 -45.48
CA SER A 7 -49.01 35.30 -46.54
C SER A 7 -48.45 36.71 -46.33
N ARG A 8 -47.18 36.96 -46.71
CA ARG A 8 -46.60 38.20 -47.31
C ARG A 8 -45.07 38.13 -47.15
N SER A 9 -44.31 37.80 -48.20
CA SER A 9 -43.86 38.63 -49.33
C SER A 9 -42.63 39.51 -49.03
N ARG A 10 -41.45 38.95 -49.39
CA ARG A 10 -40.31 39.46 -50.20
C ARG A 10 -39.67 40.85 -49.98
N CYS A 11 -38.34 40.84 -50.27
CA CYS A 11 -37.40 41.94 -50.60
C CYS A 11 -36.69 42.60 -49.40
N LEU A 12 -35.37 42.89 -49.37
CA LEU A 12 -34.25 42.81 -50.31
C LEU A 12 -32.92 43.07 -49.52
N LEU A 13 -31.82 42.47 -49.98
CA LEU A 13 -30.42 42.95 -49.94
C LEU A 13 -29.64 43.15 -48.61
N ALA A 14 -28.61 42.30 -48.47
CA ALA A 14 -27.20 42.60 -48.21
C ALA A 14 -26.82 43.65 -47.14
N ALA A 15 -26.29 43.15 -46.02
CA ALA A 15 -25.13 43.74 -45.36
C ALA A 15 -24.31 42.62 -44.71
N ALA A 16 -23.14 42.35 -45.30
CA ALA A 16 -22.07 41.63 -44.65
C ALA A 16 -21.55 42.49 -43.48
N LEU A 17 -21.50 41.92 -42.28
CA LEU A 17 -20.67 42.40 -41.18
C LEU A 17 -20.27 41.18 -40.34
N ALA A 18 -18.97 40.92 -40.41
CA ALA A 18 -18.14 40.03 -39.60
C ALA A 18 -18.80 39.46 -38.33
N ALA A 19 -19.06 38.16 -38.34
CA ALA A 19 -19.10 37.34 -37.14
C ALA A 19 -17.79 36.53 -37.11
N PRO A 20 -17.07 36.46 -35.98
CA PRO A 20 -15.86 35.66 -35.88
C PRO A 20 -16.24 34.19 -36.13
N LEU A 21 -15.46 33.54 -36.99
CA LEU A 21 -15.47 32.09 -37.20
C LEU A 21 -15.37 31.43 -35.82
N ALA A 22 -16.42 30.73 -35.42
CA ALA A 22 -16.32 29.79 -34.30
C ALA A 22 -15.22 28.77 -34.63
N PRO A 23 -14.34 28.41 -33.68
CA PRO A 23 -13.36 27.36 -33.91
C PRO A 23 -14.10 26.09 -34.31
N GLY A 24 -13.62 25.47 -35.39
CA GLY A 24 -14.16 24.23 -35.92
C GLY A 24 -14.22 23.19 -34.82
N SER A 25 -15.35 22.48 -34.75
CA SER A 25 -15.51 21.32 -33.88
C SER A 25 -14.36 20.35 -34.16
N ALA A 26 -13.47 20.16 -33.18
CA ALA A 26 -12.48 19.10 -33.24
C ALA A 26 -13.23 17.76 -33.20
N PHE A 27 -13.05 16.93 -34.22
CA PHE A 27 -13.46 15.52 -34.14
C PHE A 27 -12.58 14.83 -33.09
N ALA A 28 -13.15 13.93 -32.30
CA ALA A 28 -12.38 13.13 -31.35
C ALA A 28 -11.39 12.24 -32.12
N GLN A 29 -10.10 12.35 -31.79
CA GLN A 29 -9.03 11.54 -32.37
C GLN A 29 -8.83 10.26 -31.55
N ASP A 30 -8.33 9.21 -32.19
CA ASP A 30 -8.02 7.96 -31.50
C ASP A 30 -6.81 8.13 -30.56
N VAL A 31 -7.01 7.80 -29.28
CA VAL A 31 -5.96 7.81 -28.26
C VAL A 31 -5.82 6.40 -27.70
N SER A 32 -4.62 5.82 -27.82
CA SER A 32 -4.31 4.55 -27.18
C SER A 32 -4.31 4.73 -25.67
N ALA A 33 -5.08 3.91 -24.95
CA ALA A 33 -4.96 3.83 -23.50
C ALA A 33 -3.58 3.27 -23.11
N PRO A 34 -3.03 3.64 -21.94
CA PRO A 34 -1.83 3.01 -21.43
C PRO A 34 -1.92 1.50 -21.40
N ALA A 35 -0.79 0.84 -21.66
CA ALA A 35 -0.75 -0.62 -21.64
C ALA A 35 -1.05 -1.15 -20.24
N ILE A 36 -1.69 -2.32 -20.21
CA ILE A 36 -1.89 -3.12 -19.00
C ILE A 36 -0.73 -4.11 -18.90
N LEU A 37 -0.15 -4.25 -17.71
CA LEU A 37 0.85 -5.27 -17.43
C LEU A 37 0.18 -6.50 -16.81
N GLN A 38 0.11 -7.62 -17.53
CA GLN A 38 -0.16 -8.91 -16.90
C GLN A 38 1.07 -9.29 -16.08
N TRP A 39 1.00 -9.18 -14.76
CA TRP A 39 2.13 -9.30 -13.84
C TRP A 39 2.03 -10.57 -13.02
N PHE A 40 2.62 -11.65 -13.53
CA PHE A 40 2.45 -13.00 -13.00
C PHE A 40 3.73 -13.54 -12.38
N ASP A 41 3.57 -14.62 -11.61
CA ASP A 41 4.62 -15.28 -10.83
C ASP A 41 5.39 -14.33 -9.91
N SER A 42 4.71 -13.30 -9.38
CA SER A 42 5.28 -12.27 -8.52
C SER A 42 4.41 -12.08 -7.28
N THR A 43 5.00 -12.11 -6.09
CA THR A 43 4.31 -11.80 -4.82
C THR A 43 3.90 -10.32 -4.79
N TYR A 44 2.85 -9.98 -4.03
CA TYR A 44 2.40 -8.58 -3.92
C TYR A 44 3.50 -7.66 -3.39
N GLU A 45 4.32 -8.18 -2.48
CA GLU A 45 5.49 -7.48 -1.94
C GLU A 45 6.53 -7.16 -3.01
N ASN A 46 6.82 -8.12 -3.90
CA ASN A 46 7.74 -7.90 -5.00
C ASN A 46 7.17 -6.89 -6.01
N GLN A 47 5.87 -6.99 -6.31
CA GLN A 47 5.19 -6.00 -7.17
C GLN A 47 5.25 -4.59 -6.58
N GLU A 48 5.09 -4.45 -5.27
CA GLU A 48 5.26 -3.17 -4.58
C GLU A 48 6.70 -2.66 -4.68
N ASN A 49 7.71 -3.49 -4.40
CA ASN A 49 9.12 -3.08 -4.50
C ASN A 49 9.48 -2.58 -5.89
N ARG A 50 8.87 -3.16 -6.93
CA ARG A 50 9.11 -2.83 -8.33
C ARG A 50 8.11 -1.85 -8.93
N LEU A 51 7.25 -1.24 -8.11
CA LEU A 51 6.24 -0.31 -8.59
C LEU A 51 6.85 0.95 -9.22
N GLY A 52 8.02 1.38 -8.73
CA GLY A 52 8.83 2.40 -9.40
C GLY A 52 9.17 2.04 -10.86
N ASP A 53 9.53 0.79 -11.14
CA ASP A 53 9.85 0.30 -12.50
C ASP A 53 8.58 0.33 -13.38
N PHE A 54 7.45 -0.11 -12.83
CA PHE A 54 6.14 -0.06 -13.49
C PHE A 54 5.76 1.37 -13.89
N PHE A 55 5.93 2.33 -12.97
CA PHE A 55 5.66 3.74 -13.20
C PHE A 55 6.58 4.33 -14.29
N LEU A 56 7.88 4.04 -14.22
CA LEU A 56 8.87 4.51 -15.20
C LEU A 56 8.63 3.90 -16.59
N ALA A 57 8.19 2.65 -16.69
CA ALA A 57 7.85 1.99 -17.94
C ALA A 57 6.60 2.59 -18.61
N GLY A 58 5.69 3.20 -17.84
CA GLY A 58 4.51 3.90 -18.36
C GLY A 58 3.24 3.05 -18.46
N TYR A 59 3.13 1.97 -17.71
CA TYR A 59 1.89 1.21 -17.60
C TYR A 59 0.81 1.99 -16.85
N GLY A 60 -0.45 1.84 -17.27
CA GLY A 60 -1.61 2.46 -16.60
C GLY A 60 -2.45 1.49 -15.79
N GLY A 61 -2.13 0.20 -15.81
CA GLY A 61 -2.76 -0.77 -14.93
C GLY A 61 -2.05 -2.12 -14.95
N THR A 62 -2.42 -2.98 -14.02
CA THR A 62 -1.88 -4.34 -13.90
C THR A 62 -2.99 -5.37 -13.79
N TRP A 63 -2.80 -6.53 -14.42
CA TRP A 63 -3.61 -7.72 -14.23
C TRP A 63 -2.80 -8.71 -13.39
N VAL A 64 -3.29 -9.01 -12.18
CA VAL A 64 -2.68 -9.96 -11.23
C VAL A 64 -3.40 -11.31 -11.25
N PRO A 65 -2.72 -12.41 -10.89
CA PRO A 65 -3.30 -13.77 -10.86
C PRO A 65 -4.50 -13.91 -9.91
N PRO A 66 -5.20 -15.07 -9.92
CA PRO A 66 -6.28 -15.32 -8.97
C PRO A 66 -5.81 -15.20 -7.52
N VAL A 67 -6.57 -14.46 -6.72
CA VAL A 67 -6.15 -14.03 -5.38
C VAL A 67 -6.68 -14.91 -4.24
N GLY A 68 -7.70 -15.73 -4.51
CA GLY A 68 -8.32 -16.61 -3.53
C GLY A 68 -7.49 -17.85 -3.21
N ARG A 69 -7.76 -18.48 -2.06
CA ARG A 69 -7.14 -19.74 -1.66
C ARG A 69 -7.39 -20.82 -2.70
N ALA A 70 -6.34 -21.52 -3.10
CA ALA A 70 -6.41 -22.64 -4.02
C ALA A 70 -6.55 -24.01 -3.30
N ASP A 71 -7.15 -24.99 -3.97
CA ASP A 71 -7.38 -26.36 -3.49
C ASP A 71 -6.06 -27.14 -3.33
N SER A 72 -5.11 -26.91 -4.24
CA SER A 72 -3.76 -27.48 -4.17
C SER A 72 -2.83 -26.76 -3.17
N GLY A 73 -3.37 -25.79 -2.41
CA GLY A 73 -2.64 -25.07 -1.37
C GLY A 73 -1.72 -23.96 -1.89
N ASN A 74 -0.75 -23.56 -1.06
CA ASN A 74 0.02 -22.31 -1.23
C ASN A 74 1.07 -22.34 -2.37
N GLN A 75 1.11 -23.41 -3.16
CA GLN A 75 1.99 -23.52 -4.33
C GLN A 75 1.24 -23.34 -5.65
N SER A 76 -0.09 -23.25 -5.61
CA SER A 76 -0.90 -23.07 -6.80
C SER A 76 -0.81 -21.66 -7.35
N VAL A 77 -0.89 -21.54 -8.67
CA VAL A 77 -1.06 -20.28 -9.42
C VAL A 77 -2.44 -19.66 -9.15
N GLY A 78 -3.40 -20.43 -8.63
CA GLY A 78 -4.68 -19.91 -8.11
C GLY A 78 -5.92 -20.29 -8.90
N TYR A 79 -5.81 -20.85 -10.11
CA TYR A 79 -6.99 -21.20 -10.93
C TYR A 79 -7.84 -22.35 -10.36
N ASP A 80 -7.26 -23.23 -9.55
CA ASP A 80 -7.99 -24.28 -8.82
C ASP A 80 -8.62 -23.76 -7.52
N VAL A 81 -9.47 -22.73 -7.64
CA VAL A 81 -10.03 -22.00 -6.49
C VAL A 81 -10.74 -22.92 -5.49
N TYR A 82 -10.38 -22.79 -4.22
CA TYR A 82 -11.03 -23.44 -3.09
C TYR A 82 -11.93 -22.47 -2.33
N ASP A 83 -11.39 -21.33 -1.89
CA ASP A 83 -12.13 -20.30 -1.14
C ASP A 83 -11.86 -18.90 -1.72
N ARG A 84 -12.92 -18.23 -2.18
CA ARG A 84 -12.85 -16.91 -2.82
C ARG A 84 -12.74 -15.75 -1.82
N PHE A 85 -13.02 -15.99 -0.54
CA PHE A 85 -12.96 -14.97 0.51
C PHE A 85 -11.71 -15.10 1.41
N ASP A 86 -10.99 -16.21 1.32
CA ASP A 86 -9.64 -16.34 1.92
C ASP A 86 -8.58 -15.83 0.93
N LEU A 87 -8.22 -14.55 1.09
CA LEU A 87 -7.17 -13.88 0.29
C LEU A 87 -5.76 -14.07 0.87
N GLY A 88 -5.59 -14.98 1.83
CA GLY A 88 -4.34 -15.14 2.57
C GLY A 88 -4.27 -14.32 3.85
N ARG A 89 -3.52 -14.82 4.83
CA ARG A 89 -3.27 -14.17 6.13
C ARG A 89 -1.86 -14.47 6.61
N ALA A 90 -1.38 -13.73 7.61
CA ALA A 90 -0.11 -14.01 8.27
C ALA A 90 0.03 -15.51 8.63
N ASN A 91 1.19 -16.10 8.33
CA ASN A 91 1.51 -17.55 8.47
C ASN A 91 0.69 -18.53 7.59
N ALA A 92 -0.29 -18.05 6.83
CA ALA A 92 -1.02 -18.82 5.82
C ALA A 92 -1.28 -17.98 4.57
N PRO A 93 -0.23 -17.48 3.89
CA PRO A 93 -0.39 -16.71 2.65
C PRO A 93 -0.87 -17.60 1.51
N THR A 94 -1.46 -17.03 0.46
CA THR A 94 -1.56 -17.68 -0.85
C THR A 94 -0.16 -17.78 -1.48
N LEU A 95 -0.04 -18.24 -2.73
CA LEU A 95 1.25 -18.19 -3.43
C LEU A 95 1.79 -16.75 -3.51
N TYR A 96 0.90 -15.76 -3.67
CA TYR A 96 1.28 -14.37 -3.92
C TYR A 96 1.33 -13.48 -2.68
N GLY A 97 0.72 -13.89 -1.56
CA GLY A 97 0.80 -13.16 -0.30
C GLY A 97 -0.48 -13.24 0.53
N THR A 98 -0.77 -12.15 1.25
CA THR A 98 -1.88 -12.02 2.18
C THR A 98 -2.91 -11.00 1.69
N GLU A 99 -4.07 -10.95 2.34
CA GLU A 99 -5.07 -9.91 2.12
C GLU A 99 -4.47 -8.51 2.33
N THR A 100 -3.69 -8.33 3.40
CA THR A 100 -2.98 -7.07 3.70
C THR A 100 -2.06 -6.68 2.54
N GLY A 101 -1.26 -7.62 2.02
CA GLY A 101 -0.38 -7.37 0.88
C GLY A 101 -1.12 -6.96 -0.40
N LEU A 102 -2.26 -7.60 -0.71
CA LEU A 102 -3.06 -7.24 -1.88
C LEU A 102 -3.67 -5.84 -1.75
N ARG A 103 -4.17 -5.48 -0.55
CA ARG A 103 -4.73 -4.15 -0.28
C ARG A 103 -3.66 -3.06 -0.37
N THR A 104 -2.50 -3.30 0.23
CA THR A 104 -1.36 -2.37 0.10
C THR A 104 -0.95 -2.20 -1.36
N LEU A 105 -0.83 -3.28 -2.12
CA LEU A 105 -0.52 -3.18 -3.56
C LEU A 105 -1.59 -2.39 -4.31
N THR A 106 -2.88 -2.61 -4.01
CA THR A 106 -4.01 -1.88 -4.60
C THR A 106 -3.88 -0.37 -4.34
N ASP A 107 -3.67 0.03 -3.09
CA ASP A 107 -3.49 1.43 -2.69
C ASP A 107 -2.27 2.07 -3.38
N ARG A 108 -1.17 1.32 -3.50
CA ARG A 108 0.06 1.77 -4.16
C ARG A 108 -0.14 1.92 -5.67
N ILE A 109 -0.83 0.99 -6.32
CA ILE A 109 -1.22 1.09 -7.75
C ILE A 109 -2.14 2.31 -7.97
N HIS A 110 -3.06 2.60 -7.04
CA HIS A 110 -3.87 3.81 -7.13
C HIS A 110 -3.04 5.08 -6.96
N ARG A 111 -2.00 5.05 -6.11
CA ARG A 111 -1.07 6.16 -5.92
C ARG A 111 -0.28 6.48 -7.19
N VAL A 112 0.17 5.50 -7.99
CA VAL A 112 0.79 5.79 -9.31
C VAL A 112 -0.20 6.32 -10.35
N GLY A 113 -1.50 6.40 -10.02
CA GLY A 113 -2.59 6.73 -10.94
C GLY A 113 -3.06 5.56 -11.80
N GLY A 114 -2.64 4.33 -11.45
CA GLY A 114 -2.97 3.11 -12.17
C GLY A 114 -4.29 2.45 -11.74
N SER A 115 -4.59 1.33 -12.41
CA SER A 115 -5.72 0.44 -12.11
C SER A 115 -5.26 -0.99 -11.86
N ILE A 116 -5.88 -1.70 -10.92
CA ILE A 116 -5.59 -3.11 -10.65
C ILE A 116 -6.77 -4.00 -11.08
N TYR A 117 -6.47 -5.02 -11.88
CA TYR A 117 -7.40 -6.03 -12.35
C TYR A 117 -7.03 -7.37 -11.74
N VAL A 118 -7.96 -8.04 -11.07
CA VAL A 118 -7.72 -9.38 -10.51
C VAL A 118 -8.28 -10.44 -11.45
N ASP A 119 -7.58 -11.56 -11.57
CA ASP A 119 -8.10 -12.71 -12.30
C ASP A 119 -9.24 -13.37 -11.52
N GLN A 120 -10.41 -13.44 -12.13
CA GLN A 120 -11.65 -13.87 -11.49
C GLN A 120 -12.15 -15.16 -12.12
N VAL A 121 -12.08 -16.24 -11.34
CA VAL A 121 -12.56 -17.57 -11.72
C VAL A 121 -14.01 -17.76 -11.28
N LEU A 122 -14.93 -17.68 -12.25
CA LEU A 122 -16.36 -17.90 -12.02
C LEU A 122 -16.85 -19.26 -12.54
N ASN A 123 -16.06 -19.96 -13.37
CA ASN A 123 -16.47 -21.20 -14.02
C ASN A 123 -16.49 -22.42 -13.08
N HIS A 124 -15.43 -22.60 -12.29
CA HIS A 124 -15.18 -23.84 -11.58
C HIS A 124 -14.62 -23.58 -10.18
N ASN A 125 -14.47 -24.66 -9.42
CA ASN A 125 -13.61 -24.76 -8.25
C ASN A 125 -12.42 -25.70 -8.56
N GLY A 126 -11.63 -26.05 -7.55
CA GLY A 126 -10.44 -26.90 -7.69
C GLY A 126 -10.69 -28.35 -8.17
N PHE A 127 -9.86 -29.29 -7.72
CA PHE A 127 -9.88 -30.68 -8.21
C PHE A 127 -10.62 -31.67 -7.30
N SER A 128 -10.84 -31.30 -6.04
CA SER A 128 -11.45 -32.14 -5.02
C SER A 128 -12.93 -32.41 -5.29
N ASP A 129 -13.32 -33.68 -5.24
CA ASP A 129 -14.71 -34.11 -5.32
C ASP A 129 -15.08 -35.09 -4.20
N ALA A 130 -16.30 -35.64 -4.26
CA ALA A 130 -16.82 -36.57 -3.27
C ALA A 130 -15.98 -37.86 -3.09
N SER A 131 -15.07 -38.17 -4.02
CA SER A 131 -14.15 -39.31 -3.90
C SER A 131 -12.96 -39.03 -2.98
N ARG A 132 -12.62 -37.75 -2.73
CA ARG A 132 -11.53 -37.36 -1.80
C ARG A 132 -11.97 -37.65 -0.35
N PRO A 133 -11.25 -38.51 0.40
CA PRO A 133 -11.63 -38.85 1.77
C PRO A 133 -11.78 -37.62 2.65
N GLY A 134 -12.92 -37.52 3.34
CA GLY A 134 -13.20 -36.43 4.27
C GLY A 134 -13.65 -35.11 3.61
N PHE A 135 -13.66 -34.98 2.28
CA PHE A 135 -14.02 -33.72 1.62
C PHE A 135 -15.47 -33.28 1.88
N ILE A 136 -16.43 -34.21 1.71
CA ILE A 136 -17.84 -33.95 2.02
C ILE A 136 -18.04 -33.66 3.52
N ALA A 137 -17.44 -34.47 4.41
CA ALA A 137 -17.52 -34.24 5.85
C ALA A 137 -16.87 -32.91 6.28
N GLY A 138 -15.86 -32.46 5.52
CA GLY A 138 -15.22 -31.16 5.65
C GLY A 138 -16.10 -29.97 5.27
N GLY A 139 -17.22 -30.21 4.59
CA GLY A 139 -18.12 -29.17 4.08
C GLY A 139 -17.88 -28.79 2.62
N GLY A 140 -16.92 -29.44 1.95
CA GLY A 140 -16.63 -29.18 0.54
C GLY A 140 -15.94 -27.86 0.27
N TYR A 141 -16.25 -27.27 -0.89
CA TYR A 141 -15.85 -25.91 -1.23
C TYR A 141 -16.68 -24.89 -0.42
N PRO A 142 -16.04 -23.96 0.30
CA PRO A 142 -16.72 -22.89 1.04
C PRO A 142 -17.81 -22.18 0.22
N GLY A 143 -19.03 -22.18 0.75
CA GLY A 143 -20.21 -21.58 0.15
C GLY A 143 -20.89 -22.37 -0.97
N PHE A 144 -20.38 -23.55 -1.35
CA PHE A 144 -21.01 -24.42 -2.34
C PHE A 144 -21.63 -25.67 -1.71
N PHE A 145 -22.81 -26.01 -2.18
CA PHE A 145 -23.55 -27.20 -1.80
C PHE A 145 -23.17 -28.35 -2.75
N LEU A 146 -22.63 -29.44 -2.20
CA LEU A 146 -22.16 -30.59 -2.99
C LEU A 146 -23.23 -31.68 -3.16
N GLN A 147 -23.92 -32.05 -2.08
CA GLN A 147 -24.99 -33.04 -2.07
C GLN A 147 -25.70 -33.03 -0.70
N ASP A 148 -26.89 -33.63 -0.62
CA ASP A 148 -27.64 -33.79 0.63
C ASP A 148 -26.88 -34.68 1.65
N PRO A 149 -26.65 -34.24 2.90
CA PRO A 149 -26.01 -35.03 3.95
C PRO A 149 -26.73 -36.35 4.28
N ASP A 150 -28.03 -36.46 4.01
CA ASP A 150 -28.84 -37.66 4.30
C ASP A 150 -28.85 -38.68 3.14
N GLY A 151 -28.13 -38.42 2.04
CA GLY A 151 -28.05 -39.31 0.89
C GLY A 151 -29.38 -39.52 0.16
N GLY A 152 -30.37 -38.67 0.42
CA GLY A 152 -31.66 -38.64 -0.25
C GLY A 152 -31.59 -38.00 -1.64
N SER A 153 -32.66 -38.17 -2.42
CA SER A 153 -32.98 -37.19 -3.47
C SER A 153 -33.04 -35.80 -2.83
N ASP A 154 -32.60 -34.78 -3.56
CA ASP A 154 -32.65 -33.37 -3.13
C ASP A 154 -34.02 -33.00 -2.45
N PRO A 155 -34.10 -31.89 -1.72
CA PRO A 155 -35.39 -31.37 -1.21
C PRO A 155 -36.44 -31.08 -2.31
N PHE A 156 -36.11 -31.28 -3.59
CA PHE A 156 -36.96 -31.12 -4.78
C PHE A 156 -37.33 -32.46 -5.47
N GLY A 157 -36.95 -33.61 -4.91
CA GLY A 157 -37.27 -34.95 -5.40
C GLY A 157 -36.41 -35.56 -6.52
N VAL A 158 -35.16 -35.11 -6.76
CA VAL A 158 -34.26 -35.70 -7.78
C VAL A 158 -33.13 -36.53 -7.13
N PRO A 159 -33.11 -37.87 -7.29
CA PRO A 159 -31.98 -38.70 -6.85
C PRO A 159 -30.72 -38.46 -7.71
N GLY A 160 -29.56 -38.19 -7.08
CA GLY A 160 -28.25 -38.15 -7.76
C GLY A 160 -27.80 -36.79 -8.32
N THR A 161 -28.13 -35.69 -7.66
CA THR A 161 -27.71 -34.32 -8.07
C THR A 161 -26.30 -33.99 -7.59
N ASP A 162 -25.43 -33.50 -8.47
CA ASP A 162 -24.09 -32.99 -8.18
C ASP A 162 -24.09 -31.61 -7.46
N GLY A 163 -25.14 -31.29 -6.69
CA GLY A 163 -25.27 -30.04 -5.94
C GLY A 163 -25.27 -28.80 -6.83
N ASP A 164 -24.45 -27.80 -6.49
CA ASP A 164 -24.21 -26.59 -7.29
C ASP A 164 -23.30 -26.83 -8.53
N PHE A 165 -22.99 -28.09 -8.88
CA PHE A 165 -22.04 -28.44 -9.93
C PHE A 165 -22.70 -29.23 -11.07
N HIS A 166 -22.07 -29.22 -12.24
CA HIS A 166 -22.42 -30.12 -13.34
C HIS A 166 -21.89 -31.53 -13.07
N SER A 167 -22.48 -32.52 -13.75
CA SER A 167 -22.05 -33.91 -13.54
C SER A 167 -20.65 -34.15 -14.07
N ALA A 168 -19.88 -35.00 -13.40
CA ALA A 168 -18.56 -35.45 -13.85
C ALA A 168 -18.57 -36.11 -15.24
N PHE A 169 -19.75 -36.53 -15.70
CA PHE A 169 -19.96 -37.19 -16.99
C PHE A 169 -20.54 -36.27 -18.07
N GLU A 170 -20.88 -35.02 -17.72
CA GLU A 170 -21.23 -34.00 -18.71
C GLU A 170 -19.98 -33.52 -19.47
N GLY A 171 -20.21 -32.88 -20.61
CA GLY A 171 -19.14 -32.46 -21.50
C GLY A 171 -19.59 -31.30 -22.39
N GLY A 172 -18.66 -30.85 -23.25
CA GLY A 172 -18.83 -29.62 -24.02
C GLY A 172 -18.37 -28.40 -23.23
N ASP A 173 -18.47 -27.23 -23.86
CA ASP A 173 -17.91 -26.01 -23.29
C ASP A 173 -18.65 -25.55 -22.03
N LEU A 174 -19.97 -25.69 -21.97
CA LEU A 174 -20.78 -25.11 -20.88
C LEU A 174 -21.01 -26.01 -19.66
N ARG A 175 -20.77 -27.32 -19.77
CA ARG A 175 -21.13 -28.30 -18.71
C ARG A 175 -20.03 -29.30 -18.41
N GLY A 176 -18.90 -29.17 -19.12
CA GLY A 176 -17.78 -30.08 -19.01
C GLY A 176 -16.75 -29.52 -18.05
N ARG A 177 -16.10 -30.41 -17.30
CA ARG A 177 -14.94 -30.05 -16.47
C ARG A 177 -13.77 -29.57 -17.34
N LEU A 178 -13.44 -28.29 -17.25
CA LEU A 178 -12.24 -27.71 -17.86
C LEU A 178 -10.99 -28.21 -17.11
N ALA A 179 -10.06 -28.86 -17.80
CA ALA A 179 -8.81 -29.37 -17.22
C ALA A 179 -8.97 -30.24 -15.95
N GLY A 180 -10.14 -30.86 -15.76
CA GLY A 180 -10.46 -31.67 -14.58
C GLY A 180 -10.97 -30.87 -13.36
N LEU A 181 -11.08 -29.54 -13.47
CA LEU A 181 -11.61 -28.64 -12.43
C LEU A 181 -13.12 -28.82 -12.28
N ILE A 182 -13.64 -28.70 -11.06
CA ILE A 182 -15.04 -28.99 -10.75
C ILE A 182 -15.94 -27.85 -11.27
N ASP A 183 -16.65 -28.13 -12.35
CA ASP A 183 -17.49 -27.19 -13.09
C ASP A 183 -18.76 -26.77 -12.33
N ILE A 184 -18.94 -25.47 -12.10
CA ILE A 184 -20.09 -24.91 -11.39
C ILE A 184 -21.27 -24.86 -12.34
N ASN A 185 -22.44 -25.33 -11.88
CA ASN A 185 -23.69 -25.17 -12.60
C ASN A 185 -24.35 -23.85 -12.18
N HIS A 186 -24.12 -22.81 -12.99
CA HIS A 186 -24.64 -21.46 -12.76
C HIS A 186 -26.17 -21.35 -12.75
N ALA A 187 -26.88 -22.34 -13.31
CA ALA A 187 -28.34 -22.38 -13.34
C ALA A 187 -28.97 -22.95 -12.05
N THR A 188 -28.18 -23.49 -11.13
CA THR A 188 -28.69 -23.99 -9.84
C THR A 188 -29.23 -22.86 -8.97
N ASN A 189 -30.28 -23.16 -8.20
CA ASN A 189 -30.98 -22.17 -7.37
C ASN A 189 -31.18 -22.64 -5.93
N PHE A 190 -30.23 -23.39 -5.39
CA PHE A 190 -30.23 -23.74 -3.98
C PHE A 190 -29.92 -22.50 -3.13
N ARG A 191 -30.85 -22.07 -2.28
CA ARG A 191 -30.75 -20.80 -1.54
C ARG A 191 -30.30 -21.04 -0.10
N PHE A 192 -29.12 -20.56 0.24
CA PHE A 192 -28.54 -20.64 1.58
C PHE A 192 -27.86 -19.33 1.97
N ILE A 193 -27.69 -19.07 3.27
CA ILE A 193 -26.60 -18.19 3.71
C ILE A 193 -25.31 -18.97 3.48
N ARG A 194 -24.57 -18.60 2.42
CA ARG A 194 -23.42 -19.36 1.91
C ARG A 194 -22.10 -19.05 2.61
N THR A 195 -22.00 -17.91 3.29
CA THR A 195 -20.87 -17.58 4.18
C THR A 195 -21.43 -17.35 5.59
N PRO A 196 -21.71 -18.42 6.37
CA PRO A 196 -22.51 -18.31 7.59
C PRO A 196 -21.94 -17.36 8.65
N VAL A 197 -22.80 -16.53 9.24
CA VAL A 197 -22.43 -15.54 10.29
C VAL A 197 -22.93 -15.99 11.66
N ASN A 198 -24.25 -16.22 11.78
CA ASN A 198 -24.90 -16.61 13.02
C ASN A 198 -25.10 -18.13 13.07
N ALA A 199 -24.55 -18.80 14.09
CA ALA A 199 -24.66 -20.24 14.26
C ALA A 199 -26.09 -20.78 14.39
N ASN A 200 -27.03 -19.94 14.81
CA ASN A 200 -28.42 -20.32 15.04
C ASN A 200 -29.35 -20.02 13.84
N ASP A 201 -28.83 -19.50 12.72
CA ASP A 201 -29.66 -19.24 11.55
C ASP A 201 -29.96 -20.53 10.78
N PRO A 202 -31.24 -20.97 10.70
CA PRO A 202 -31.59 -22.22 10.01
C PRO A 202 -31.43 -22.14 8.49
N ARG A 203 -31.14 -20.96 7.93
CA ARG A 203 -30.93 -20.74 6.49
C ARG A 203 -29.47 -20.95 6.09
N ASN A 204 -28.57 -21.20 7.03
CA ASN A 204 -27.17 -21.49 6.76
C ASN A 204 -27.01 -22.70 5.84
N ILE A 205 -26.03 -22.63 4.94
CA ILE A 205 -25.56 -23.81 4.22
C ILE A 205 -25.09 -24.87 5.23
N PRO A 206 -25.24 -26.19 4.96
CA PRO A 206 -24.79 -27.23 5.89
C PRO A 206 -23.31 -27.06 6.26
N ALA A 207 -23.03 -26.98 7.56
CA ALA A 207 -21.68 -26.80 8.09
C ALA A 207 -20.87 -28.10 8.04
N GLY A 208 -19.59 -27.99 7.69
CA GLY A 208 -18.63 -29.09 7.73
C GLY A 208 -17.71 -29.06 8.94
N THR A 209 -16.76 -30.00 8.99
CA THR A 209 -15.70 -29.99 10.02
C THR A 209 -14.65 -28.90 9.80
N SER A 210 -14.52 -28.35 8.59
CA SER A 210 -13.55 -27.31 8.24
C SER A 210 -14.16 -26.10 7.52
N ALA A 211 -15.04 -26.31 6.54
CA ALA A 211 -15.69 -25.27 5.75
C ALA A 211 -17.13 -25.00 6.24
N ASN A 212 -17.71 -23.88 5.77
CA ASN A 212 -19.10 -23.50 6.03
C ASN A 212 -19.46 -23.32 7.52
N ARG A 213 -18.47 -23.12 8.37
CA ARG A 213 -18.69 -22.88 9.80
C ARG A 213 -19.18 -21.44 10.02
N PRO A 214 -20.23 -21.24 10.83
CA PRO A 214 -20.65 -19.91 11.24
C PRO A 214 -19.54 -19.18 11.99
N ASP A 215 -19.21 -17.99 11.50
CA ASP A 215 -18.24 -17.07 12.10
C ASP A 215 -18.80 -15.64 12.01
N PRO A 216 -18.97 -14.91 13.13
CA PRO A 216 -19.40 -13.52 13.10
C PRO A 216 -18.54 -12.62 12.20
N ALA A 217 -17.24 -12.91 12.04
CA ALA A 217 -16.35 -12.16 11.16
C ALA A 217 -16.75 -12.24 9.69
N ASN A 218 -17.52 -13.25 9.28
CA ASN A 218 -18.03 -13.39 7.91
C ASN A 218 -19.01 -12.28 7.50
N ALA A 219 -19.54 -11.49 8.45
CA ALA A 219 -20.41 -10.35 8.16
C ALA A 219 -19.77 -9.37 7.17
N ARG A 220 -18.43 -9.23 7.19
CA ARG A 220 -17.67 -8.38 6.27
C ARG A 220 -17.79 -8.73 4.79
N PHE A 221 -18.24 -9.94 4.48
CA PHE A 221 -18.44 -10.39 3.11
C PHE A 221 -19.85 -10.10 2.57
N TYR A 222 -20.71 -9.45 3.36
CA TYR A 222 -22.06 -9.05 2.98
C TYR A 222 -22.21 -7.52 2.92
N ALA A 223 -23.09 -7.07 2.03
CA ALA A 223 -23.51 -5.67 2.01
C ALA A 223 -24.34 -5.34 3.26
N ASP A 224 -24.27 -4.09 3.71
CA ASP A 224 -25.04 -3.56 4.82
C ASP A 224 -26.39 -3.07 4.28
N ARG A 225 -27.49 -3.69 4.74
CA ARG A 225 -28.84 -3.39 4.25
C ARG A 225 -29.54 -2.29 5.02
N ASP A 226 -28.95 -1.82 6.11
CA ASP A 226 -29.39 -0.63 6.84
C ASP A 226 -28.92 0.65 6.11
N LEU A 227 -27.91 0.55 5.23
CA LEU A 227 -27.52 1.62 4.31
C LEU A 227 -28.43 1.73 3.08
N ASP A 228 -28.59 2.96 2.60
CA ASP A 228 -29.42 3.30 1.44
C ASP A 228 -28.92 2.60 0.17
N PRO A 229 -29.75 1.75 -0.48
CA PRO A 229 -29.38 1.11 -1.73
C PRO A 229 -29.53 2.07 -2.92
N ILE A 230 -28.76 1.82 -3.97
CA ILE A 230 -29.15 2.29 -5.30
C ILE A 230 -30.26 1.39 -5.85
N ARG A 231 -31.13 1.97 -6.68
CA ARG A 231 -32.27 1.29 -7.29
C ARG A 231 -32.09 1.28 -8.79
N VAL A 232 -32.05 0.09 -9.39
CA VAL A 232 -31.75 -0.05 -10.82
C VAL A 232 -32.73 -0.97 -11.55
N PHE A 233 -32.80 -0.80 -12.87
CA PHE A 233 -33.44 -1.67 -13.84
C PHE A 233 -32.36 -2.38 -14.65
N ASN A 234 -32.46 -3.70 -14.78
CA ASN A 234 -31.60 -4.47 -15.67
C ASN A 234 -32.36 -4.82 -16.96
N PRO A 235 -32.02 -4.20 -18.10
CA PRO A 235 -32.72 -4.41 -19.37
C PRO A 235 -32.54 -5.80 -19.97
N TYR A 236 -31.52 -6.56 -19.54
CA TYR A 236 -31.18 -7.86 -20.10
C TYR A 236 -31.85 -9.00 -19.33
N THR A 237 -32.01 -8.86 -18.01
CA THR A 237 -32.82 -9.80 -17.21
C THR A 237 -34.29 -9.40 -17.17
N GLY A 238 -34.61 -8.13 -17.44
CA GLY A 238 -35.96 -7.55 -17.33
C GLY A 238 -36.38 -7.20 -15.90
N GLU A 239 -35.49 -7.38 -14.92
CA GLU A 239 -35.74 -7.11 -13.51
C GLU A 239 -35.80 -5.61 -13.22
N GLN A 240 -36.82 -5.18 -12.47
CA GLN A 240 -37.08 -3.79 -12.10
C GLN A 240 -36.93 -3.59 -10.59
N ASP A 241 -36.66 -2.34 -10.18
CA ASP A 241 -36.58 -1.92 -8.77
C ASP A 241 -35.58 -2.76 -7.94
N ILE A 242 -34.46 -3.13 -8.57
CA ILE A 242 -33.41 -3.94 -7.95
C ILE A 242 -32.68 -3.05 -6.94
N ALA A 243 -32.73 -3.43 -5.67
CA ALA A 243 -31.98 -2.77 -4.60
C ALA A 243 -30.55 -3.33 -4.52
N ILE A 244 -29.56 -2.47 -4.73
CA ILE A 244 -28.14 -2.79 -4.63
C ILE A 244 -27.56 -2.01 -3.44
N HIS A 245 -27.40 -2.69 -2.31
CA HIS A 245 -26.94 -2.11 -1.04
C HIS A 245 -25.42 -1.99 -0.97
N PRO A 246 -24.81 -0.91 -0.46
CA PRO A 246 -23.35 -0.79 -0.37
C PRO A 246 -22.73 -1.72 0.68
N PHE A 247 -21.42 -1.99 0.55
CA PHE A 247 -20.62 -2.51 1.66
C PHE A 247 -20.29 -1.36 2.61
N ASN A 248 -20.26 -1.63 3.91
CA ASN A 248 -19.94 -0.62 4.92
C ASN A 248 -18.44 -0.66 5.24
N THR A 249 -17.65 0.17 4.55
CA THR A 249 -16.19 0.21 4.76
C THR A 249 -15.78 0.86 6.09
N SER A 250 -16.70 1.61 6.74
CA SER A 250 -16.46 2.20 8.06
C SER A 250 -16.79 1.26 9.23
N ASP A 251 -17.71 0.32 9.01
CA ASP A 251 -18.05 -0.76 9.94
C ASP A 251 -18.25 -2.05 9.14
N PRO A 252 -17.16 -2.74 8.74
CA PRO A 252 -17.26 -3.92 7.90
C PRO A 252 -18.10 -5.04 8.52
N LEU A 253 -18.26 -5.10 9.84
CA LEU A 253 -19.04 -6.16 10.49
C LEU A 253 -20.55 -5.88 10.52
N ALA A 254 -21.01 -4.75 9.99
CA ALA A 254 -22.43 -4.42 9.84
C ALA A 254 -23.13 -5.13 8.66
N GLY A 255 -22.41 -5.96 7.89
CA GLY A 255 -22.98 -6.65 6.73
C GLY A 255 -24.07 -7.68 7.10
N ASP A 256 -25.14 -7.72 6.30
CA ASP A 256 -26.30 -8.58 6.55
C ASP A 256 -26.23 -9.90 5.76
N ALA A 257 -26.08 -11.00 6.47
CA ALA A 257 -26.15 -12.34 5.89
C ALA A 257 -27.52 -12.62 5.26
N VAL A 258 -27.53 -12.90 3.95
CA VAL A 258 -28.74 -13.18 3.17
C VAL A 258 -28.67 -14.52 2.45
N PRO A 259 -29.80 -15.25 2.31
CA PRO A 259 -29.84 -16.42 1.46
C PRO A 259 -29.63 -16.09 -0.01
N GLU A 260 -28.75 -16.83 -0.67
CA GLU A 260 -28.39 -16.68 -2.09
C GLU A 260 -28.08 -18.03 -2.75
N ASN A 261 -28.06 -18.09 -4.07
CA ASN A 261 -27.61 -19.27 -4.84
C ASN A 261 -26.11 -19.17 -5.18
N ALA A 262 -25.54 -20.19 -5.82
CA ALA A 262 -24.13 -20.21 -6.17
C ALA A 262 -23.75 -19.01 -7.03
N MET A 263 -24.61 -18.63 -7.98
CA MET A 263 -24.43 -17.39 -8.74
C MET A 263 -24.40 -16.14 -7.85
N GLY A 264 -25.31 -16.02 -6.89
CA GLY A 264 -25.32 -14.91 -5.94
C GLY A 264 -24.02 -14.79 -5.13
N LEU A 265 -23.47 -15.92 -4.68
CA LEU A 265 -22.16 -15.98 -4.00
C LEU A 265 -21.04 -15.43 -4.90
N LEU A 266 -21.00 -15.85 -6.16
CA LEU A 266 -20.02 -15.39 -7.16
C LEU A 266 -20.13 -13.87 -7.39
N MET A 267 -21.36 -13.38 -7.59
CA MET A 267 -21.63 -11.95 -7.79
C MET A 267 -21.29 -11.10 -6.57
N ARG A 268 -21.60 -11.60 -5.37
CA ARG A 268 -21.24 -10.96 -4.10
C ARG A 268 -19.73 -10.88 -3.93
N ASN A 269 -18.99 -11.94 -4.27
CA ASN A 269 -17.53 -11.93 -4.23
C ASN A 269 -16.95 -10.89 -5.19
N SER A 270 -17.36 -10.86 -6.46
CA SER A 270 -16.91 -9.83 -7.42
C SER A 270 -17.21 -8.42 -6.93
N ARG A 271 -18.38 -8.20 -6.34
CA ARG A 271 -18.71 -6.89 -5.79
C ARG A 271 -17.93 -6.52 -4.54
N TRP A 272 -17.67 -7.48 -3.65
CA TRP A 272 -16.84 -7.30 -2.45
C TRP A 272 -15.40 -6.93 -2.82
N MET A 273 -14.82 -7.62 -3.83
CA MET A 273 -13.49 -7.29 -4.35
C MET A 273 -13.41 -5.82 -4.82
N VAL A 274 -14.42 -5.30 -5.50
CA VAL A 274 -14.43 -3.89 -5.95
C VAL A 274 -14.69 -2.93 -4.78
N ALA A 275 -15.76 -3.16 -4.02
CA ALA A 275 -16.26 -2.19 -3.06
C ALA A 275 -15.47 -2.15 -1.74
N ASP A 276 -14.88 -3.27 -1.33
CA ASP A 276 -14.15 -3.41 -0.07
C ASP A 276 -12.65 -3.58 -0.29
N VAL A 277 -12.21 -4.46 -1.19
CA VAL A 277 -10.76 -4.66 -1.48
C VAL A 277 -10.19 -3.51 -2.32
N GLY A 278 -11.02 -2.85 -3.14
CA GLY A 278 -10.64 -1.68 -3.93
C GLY A 278 -10.18 -1.99 -5.35
N VAL A 279 -10.42 -3.21 -5.87
CA VAL A 279 -10.01 -3.56 -7.23
C VAL A 279 -10.78 -2.75 -8.28
N ASP A 280 -10.13 -2.39 -9.38
CA ASP A 280 -10.74 -1.55 -10.43
C ASP A 280 -11.47 -2.38 -11.49
N GLY A 281 -11.30 -3.69 -11.45
CA GLY A 281 -11.88 -4.59 -12.43
C GLY A 281 -11.31 -5.99 -12.44
N PHE A 282 -11.61 -6.71 -13.52
CA PHE A 282 -11.38 -8.15 -13.58
C PHE A 282 -10.89 -8.60 -14.95
N ARG A 283 -9.94 -9.53 -14.96
CA ARG A 283 -9.84 -10.49 -16.06
C ARG A 283 -10.75 -11.66 -15.69
N LEU A 284 -11.76 -11.94 -16.51
CA LEU A 284 -12.67 -13.07 -16.27
C LEU A 284 -12.07 -14.33 -16.92
N ASP A 285 -11.84 -15.36 -16.12
CA ASP A 285 -11.28 -16.63 -16.57
C ASP A 285 -12.31 -17.50 -17.29
N ALA A 286 -11.87 -18.22 -18.33
CA ALA A 286 -12.61 -19.29 -18.98
C ALA A 286 -14.01 -18.88 -19.46
N THR A 287 -14.19 -17.64 -19.91
CA THR A 287 -15.51 -17.07 -20.21
C THR A 287 -16.27 -17.77 -21.33
N LYS A 288 -15.58 -18.51 -22.21
CA LYS A 288 -16.20 -19.41 -23.20
C LYS A 288 -17.11 -20.46 -22.55
N HIS A 289 -16.83 -20.79 -21.30
CA HIS A 289 -17.50 -21.83 -20.52
C HIS A 289 -18.66 -21.31 -19.67
N PHE A 290 -18.95 -19.99 -19.70
CA PHE A 290 -20.08 -19.41 -18.96
C PHE A 290 -21.38 -19.55 -19.75
N GLU A 291 -22.49 -19.81 -19.07
CA GLU A 291 -23.80 -19.53 -19.67
C GLU A 291 -23.92 -18.02 -19.99
N PRO A 292 -24.55 -17.63 -21.11
CA PRO A 292 -24.60 -16.22 -21.52
C PRO A 292 -25.20 -15.27 -20.46
N PHE A 293 -26.16 -15.74 -19.66
CA PHE A 293 -26.81 -14.93 -18.62
C PHE A 293 -25.86 -14.58 -17.46
N VAL A 294 -24.75 -15.30 -17.28
CA VAL A 294 -23.76 -15.00 -16.23
C VAL A 294 -23.23 -13.58 -16.38
N PHE A 295 -22.99 -13.14 -17.62
CA PHE A 295 -22.52 -11.79 -17.90
C PHE A 295 -23.53 -10.71 -17.50
N ASP A 296 -24.83 -10.94 -17.71
CA ASP A 296 -25.86 -9.96 -17.38
C ASP A 296 -25.93 -9.70 -15.86
N TYR A 297 -25.74 -10.75 -15.05
CA TYR A 297 -25.67 -10.63 -13.59
C TYR A 297 -24.31 -10.10 -13.11
N PHE A 298 -23.22 -10.44 -13.80
CA PHE A 298 -21.90 -9.88 -13.52
C PHE A 298 -21.88 -8.36 -13.71
N ASP A 299 -22.37 -7.88 -14.86
CA ASP A 299 -22.46 -6.46 -15.15
C ASP A 299 -23.31 -5.75 -14.08
N GLN A 300 -24.42 -6.34 -13.65
CA GLN A 300 -25.24 -5.82 -12.54
C GLN A 300 -24.50 -5.80 -11.19
N ALA A 301 -23.70 -6.82 -10.89
CA ALA A 301 -22.98 -6.92 -9.62
C ALA A 301 -21.91 -5.84 -9.47
N VAL A 302 -21.19 -5.54 -10.56
CA VAL A 302 -20.11 -4.54 -10.56
C VAL A 302 -20.57 -3.14 -10.96
N TYR A 303 -21.80 -3.00 -11.46
CA TYR A 303 -22.38 -1.70 -11.83
C TYR A 303 -22.38 -0.74 -10.63
N ARG A 304 -21.64 0.37 -10.77
CA ARG A 304 -21.48 1.39 -9.72
C ARG A 304 -20.92 0.87 -8.40
N ALA A 305 -20.18 -0.24 -8.43
CA ALA A 305 -19.56 -0.81 -7.23
C ALA A 305 -18.27 -0.08 -6.82
N SER A 306 -17.57 0.59 -7.75
CA SER A 306 -16.34 1.32 -7.44
C SER A 306 -16.60 2.46 -6.46
N THR A 307 -15.76 2.55 -5.44
CA THR A 307 -15.73 3.64 -4.47
C THR A 307 -14.87 4.82 -4.95
N ARG A 308 -14.14 4.66 -6.06
CA ARG A 308 -13.26 5.70 -6.62
C ARG A 308 -14.03 6.64 -7.54
N THR A 309 -13.67 7.92 -7.48
CA THR A 309 -14.11 8.94 -8.43
C THR A 309 -12.93 9.43 -9.26
N ASN A 310 -13.23 9.98 -10.43
CA ASN A 310 -12.30 10.83 -11.14
C ASN A 310 -12.10 12.16 -10.40
N LEU A 311 -11.06 12.90 -10.77
CA LEU A 311 -10.69 14.18 -10.17
C LEU A 311 -11.72 15.29 -10.45
N ASP A 312 -12.55 15.14 -11.49
CA ASP A 312 -13.70 16.01 -11.74
C ASP A 312 -14.96 15.62 -10.92
N GLY A 313 -14.84 14.60 -10.07
CA GLY A 313 -15.93 14.06 -9.26
C GLY A 313 -16.85 13.09 -10.01
N SER A 314 -16.61 12.82 -11.29
CA SER A 314 -17.35 11.79 -12.04
C SER A 314 -17.01 10.38 -11.53
N ARG A 315 -17.95 9.45 -11.72
CA ARG A 315 -17.79 8.06 -11.28
C ARG A 315 -16.74 7.34 -12.14
N ARG A 316 -15.95 6.46 -11.52
CA ARG A 316 -15.18 5.44 -12.25
C ARG A 316 -15.99 4.16 -12.40
N ASP A 317 -16.14 3.71 -13.63
CA ASP A 317 -16.81 2.45 -13.93
C ASP A 317 -15.81 1.30 -13.91
N VAL A 318 -16.23 0.16 -13.36
CA VAL A 318 -15.42 -1.07 -13.33
C VAL A 318 -15.15 -1.51 -14.76
N PHE A 319 -13.89 -1.81 -15.10
CA PHE A 319 -13.52 -2.33 -16.42
C PHE A 319 -13.17 -3.81 -16.31
N SER A 320 -13.81 -4.66 -17.10
CA SER A 320 -13.49 -6.09 -17.10
C SER A 320 -13.16 -6.59 -18.50
N PHE A 321 -12.43 -7.70 -18.61
CA PHE A 321 -12.20 -8.33 -19.89
C PHE A 321 -12.18 -9.86 -19.77
N GLY A 322 -12.81 -10.54 -20.72
CA GLY A 322 -12.90 -12.00 -20.73
C GLY A 322 -11.73 -12.68 -21.41
N GLU A 323 -11.41 -13.89 -20.95
CA GLU A 323 -10.66 -14.88 -21.71
C GLU A 323 -11.65 -15.86 -22.33
N ALA A 324 -11.98 -15.65 -23.61
CA ALA A 324 -12.77 -16.57 -24.40
C ALA A 324 -11.87 -17.15 -25.49
N PHE A 325 -11.37 -18.37 -25.27
CA PHE A 325 -10.42 -19.00 -26.20
C PHE A 325 -11.09 -19.41 -27.53
N LEU A 326 -11.36 -18.38 -28.36
CA LEU A 326 -12.13 -18.41 -29.59
C LEU A 326 -11.52 -17.43 -30.59
N THR A 327 -11.53 -17.78 -31.88
CA THR A 327 -11.12 -16.86 -32.96
C THR A 327 -12.32 -16.32 -33.77
N ASP A 328 -13.54 -16.72 -33.41
CA ASP A 328 -14.77 -16.23 -34.04
C ASP A 328 -15.15 -14.86 -33.49
N THR A 329 -14.82 -13.80 -34.24
CA THR A 329 -15.04 -12.42 -33.83
C THR A 329 -16.52 -12.08 -33.65
N GLY A 330 -17.43 -12.75 -34.37
CA GLY A 330 -18.88 -12.56 -34.22
C GLY A 330 -19.36 -12.97 -32.82
N THR A 331 -18.93 -14.13 -32.32
CA THR A 331 -19.24 -14.57 -30.95
C THR A 331 -18.56 -13.68 -29.91
N LEU A 332 -17.29 -13.33 -30.11
CA LEU A 332 -16.56 -12.45 -29.19
C LEU A 332 -17.27 -11.10 -29.02
N LEU A 333 -17.62 -10.43 -30.12
CA LEU A 333 -18.33 -9.15 -30.10
C LEU A 333 -19.78 -9.29 -29.58
N GLY A 334 -20.48 -10.35 -29.96
CA GLY A 334 -21.90 -10.52 -29.63
C GLY A 334 -22.19 -10.99 -28.20
N VAL A 335 -21.23 -11.64 -27.53
CA VAL A 335 -21.42 -12.25 -26.20
C VAL A 335 -20.43 -11.70 -25.16
N HIS A 336 -19.17 -11.51 -25.53
CA HIS A 336 -18.09 -11.21 -24.58
C HIS A 336 -17.78 -9.71 -24.43
N VAL A 337 -18.29 -8.87 -25.33
CA VAL A 337 -18.07 -7.42 -25.29
C VAL A 337 -19.37 -6.70 -24.95
N ARG A 338 -19.28 -5.70 -24.07
CA ARG A 338 -20.39 -4.80 -23.75
C ARG A 338 -19.87 -3.44 -23.25
N LYS A 339 -20.28 -2.37 -23.92
CA LYS A 339 -19.84 -0.99 -23.63
C LYS A 339 -21.02 -0.02 -23.70
N ASP A 340 -22.01 -0.20 -22.81
CA ASP A 340 -23.32 0.47 -22.89
C ASP A 340 -23.74 1.20 -21.60
N ILE A 341 -22.79 1.50 -20.70
CA ILE A 341 -23.06 2.39 -19.56
C ILE A 341 -23.43 3.78 -20.08
N ASP A 342 -24.62 4.27 -19.72
CA ASP A 342 -25.07 5.64 -19.96
C ASP A 342 -25.03 6.44 -18.64
N PRO A 343 -24.10 7.38 -18.47
CA PRO A 343 -24.05 8.26 -17.30
C PRO A 343 -25.32 9.10 -17.10
N ASN A 344 -26.10 9.34 -18.16
CA ASN A 344 -27.35 10.12 -18.10
C ASN A 344 -28.57 9.28 -17.68
N ASP A 345 -28.44 7.95 -17.63
CA ASP A 345 -29.46 7.02 -17.13
C ASP A 345 -28.87 6.10 -16.04
N PRO A 346 -28.45 6.65 -14.87
CA PRO A 346 -27.76 5.89 -13.82
C PRO A 346 -28.65 4.87 -13.10
N GLY A 347 -29.95 4.82 -13.44
CA GLY A 347 -30.92 3.82 -13.00
C GLY A 347 -30.96 2.59 -13.89
N ARG A 348 -30.26 2.57 -15.02
CA ARG A 348 -30.20 1.44 -15.96
C ARG A 348 -28.84 0.77 -15.91
N VAL A 349 -28.82 -0.54 -15.65
CA VAL A 349 -27.57 -1.32 -15.65
C VAL A 349 -26.96 -1.35 -17.05
N GLY A 350 -25.70 -0.94 -17.13
CA GLY A 350 -24.84 -1.09 -18.31
C GLY A 350 -23.59 -1.90 -17.96
N GLY A 351 -22.93 -2.45 -18.98
CA GLY A 351 -21.65 -3.14 -18.89
C GLY A 351 -20.50 -2.31 -19.46
N ASN A 352 -19.32 -2.52 -18.88
CA ASN A 352 -18.04 -1.99 -19.38
C ASN A 352 -17.02 -3.15 -19.41
N ARG A 353 -17.20 -4.02 -20.40
CA ARG A 353 -16.47 -5.26 -20.54
C ARG A 353 -15.98 -5.48 -21.97
N ASP A 354 -14.74 -5.93 -22.09
CA ASP A 354 -14.10 -6.32 -23.34
C ASP A 354 -13.70 -7.81 -23.32
N THR A 355 -12.90 -8.26 -24.28
CA THR A 355 -12.33 -9.61 -24.29
C THR A 355 -10.96 -9.65 -24.97
N LEU A 356 -10.12 -10.60 -24.56
CA LEU A 356 -8.85 -10.87 -25.23
C LEU A 356 -9.07 -11.25 -26.70
N ASP A 357 -8.35 -10.56 -27.60
CA ASP A 357 -8.49 -10.78 -29.05
C ASP A 357 -7.60 -11.93 -29.53
N PHE A 358 -8.04 -13.17 -29.27
CA PHE A 358 -7.36 -14.38 -29.70
C PHE A 358 -7.29 -14.51 -31.23
N ASN A 359 -8.19 -13.89 -31.99
CA ASN A 359 -8.12 -13.92 -33.45
C ASN A 359 -6.92 -13.11 -33.95
N TYR A 360 -6.73 -11.91 -33.42
CA TYR A 360 -5.56 -11.08 -33.66
C TYR A 360 -4.27 -11.76 -33.20
N GLN A 361 -4.25 -12.28 -31.98
CA GLN A 361 -3.08 -12.97 -31.42
C GLN A 361 -2.66 -14.17 -32.29
N ALA A 362 -3.62 -15.01 -32.70
CA ALA A 362 -3.34 -16.16 -33.54
C ALA A 362 -2.90 -15.73 -34.96
N ALA A 363 -3.38 -14.59 -35.46
CA ALA A 363 -2.92 -14.04 -36.73
C ALA A 363 -1.47 -13.56 -36.66
N LEU A 364 -1.04 -12.92 -35.56
CA LEU A 364 0.37 -12.60 -35.33
C LEU A 364 1.24 -13.86 -35.34
N ALA A 365 0.89 -14.87 -34.54
CA ALA A 365 1.61 -16.13 -34.44
C ALA A 365 1.74 -16.85 -35.80
N ARG A 366 0.69 -16.86 -36.62
CA ARG A 366 0.72 -17.46 -37.97
C ARG A 366 1.56 -16.67 -38.98
N ASN A 367 1.68 -15.35 -38.83
CA ASN A 367 2.28 -14.47 -39.84
C ASN A 367 3.61 -13.84 -39.42
N LEU A 368 4.16 -14.21 -38.28
CA LEU A 368 5.46 -13.74 -37.77
C LEU A 368 6.36 -14.92 -37.39
N GLN A 369 6.43 -15.90 -38.31
CA GLN A 369 7.23 -17.12 -38.16
C GLN A 369 8.66 -16.94 -38.68
N GLY A 370 9.59 -17.72 -38.14
CA GLY A 370 11.02 -17.62 -38.47
C GLY A 370 11.37 -18.00 -39.91
N ASN A 371 10.57 -18.85 -40.56
CA ASN A 371 10.79 -19.22 -41.97
C ASN A 371 10.39 -18.12 -42.97
N ALA A 372 9.61 -17.13 -42.53
CA ALA A 372 9.09 -15.98 -43.27
C ALA A 372 8.33 -16.23 -44.59
N ILE A 373 8.34 -17.44 -45.16
CA ILE A 373 7.74 -17.73 -46.48
C ILE A 373 6.21 -17.54 -46.44
N GLY A 374 5.57 -17.95 -45.34
CA GLY A 374 4.13 -17.85 -45.14
C GLY A 374 3.64 -16.55 -44.52
N ASN A 375 4.54 -15.68 -44.05
CA ASN A 375 4.20 -14.46 -43.35
C ASN A 375 3.47 -13.48 -44.28
N ASP A 376 2.33 -12.93 -43.85
CA ASP A 376 1.55 -11.94 -44.62
C ASP A 376 0.90 -10.88 -43.71
N TRP A 377 1.37 -9.63 -43.79
CA TRP A 377 0.79 -8.53 -43.02
C TRP A 377 -0.68 -8.25 -43.38
N ARG A 378 -1.12 -8.57 -44.60
CA ARG A 378 -2.53 -8.39 -45.00
C ARG A 378 -3.45 -9.26 -44.18
N ALA A 379 -3.00 -10.47 -43.83
CA ALA A 379 -3.75 -11.38 -42.98
C ALA A 379 -3.82 -10.88 -41.53
N VAL A 380 -2.78 -10.21 -41.03
CA VAL A 380 -2.79 -9.58 -39.70
C VAL A 380 -3.69 -8.33 -39.69
N GLN A 381 -3.60 -7.47 -40.70
CA GLN A 381 -4.42 -6.26 -40.80
C GLN A 381 -5.92 -6.55 -40.95
N ALA A 382 -6.27 -7.60 -41.70
CA ALA A 382 -7.66 -8.04 -41.81
C ALA A 382 -8.15 -8.84 -40.58
N SER A 383 -7.30 -9.04 -39.57
CA SER A 383 -7.65 -9.76 -38.36
C SER A 383 -7.92 -8.82 -37.18
N GLY A 384 -8.60 -9.35 -36.18
CA GLY A 384 -8.93 -8.64 -34.95
C GLY A 384 -10.38 -8.17 -34.90
N MET A 385 -10.82 -7.94 -33.67
CA MET A 385 -12.21 -7.63 -33.35
C MET A 385 -12.61 -6.22 -33.78
N ASP A 386 -11.70 -5.27 -33.64
CA ASP A 386 -11.92 -3.86 -33.99
C ASP A 386 -12.33 -3.70 -35.48
N VAL A 387 -11.59 -4.34 -36.38
CA VAL A 387 -11.92 -4.34 -37.82
C VAL A 387 -13.24 -5.07 -38.10
N ALA A 388 -13.55 -6.11 -37.32
CA ALA A 388 -14.77 -6.89 -37.48
C ALA A 388 -16.03 -6.18 -36.98
N ASP A 389 -15.88 -5.20 -36.09
CA ASP A 389 -16.97 -4.37 -35.56
C ASP A 389 -17.50 -3.40 -36.64
N ASP A 390 -16.68 -2.40 -37.00
CA ASP A 390 -17.10 -1.28 -37.85
C ASP A 390 -16.27 -1.11 -39.13
N GLY A 391 -15.26 -1.97 -39.34
CA GLY A 391 -14.33 -1.90 -40.47
C GLY A 391 -13.19 -0.91 -40.29
N LEU A 392 -13.04 -0.31 -39.11
CA LEU A 392 -11.99 0.65 -38.76
C LEU A 392 -10.94 0.01 -37.83
N ILE A 393 -9.82 0.71 -37.67
CA ILE A 393 -8.81 0.42 -36.65
C ILE A 393 -8.75 1.64 -35.73
N ASN A 394 -9.72 1.76 -34.84
CA ASN A 394 -9.90 2.91 -33.94
C ASN A 394 -9.81 2.51 -32.46
N GLY A 395 -9.69 1.22 -32.17
CA GLY A 395 -9.58 0.68 -30.81
C GLY A 395 -10.91 0.60 -30.08
N SER A 396 -12.02 0.60 -30.81
CA SER A 396 -13.37 0.54 -30.27
C SER A 396 -13.61 -0.73 -29.47
N ASN A 397 -13.03 -1.87 -29.87
CA ASN A 397 -13.26 -3.19 -29.27
C ASN A 397 -12.05 -4.13 -29.36
N GLY A 398 -11.95 -5.04 -28.40
CA GLY A 398 -10.89 -6.02 -28.29
C GLY A 398 -9.73 -5.54 -27.42
N LEU A 399 -9.24 -6.43 -26.57
CA LEU A 399 -8.02 -6.25 -25.81
C LEU A 399 -6.87 -6.97 -26.54
N LEU A 400 -5.96 -6.19 -27.13
CA LEU A 400 -4.85 -6.74 -27.91
C LEU A 400 -3.78 -7.33 -27.00
N PHE A 401 -3.23 -8.48 -27.38
CA PHE A 401 -2.10 -9.13 -26.69
C PHE A 401 -1.29 -9.97 -27.67
N VAL A 402 -0.03 -10.25 -27.34
CA VAL A 402 0.89 -11.07 -28.16
C VAL A 402 1.03 -12.49 -27.58
N GLN A 403 1.13 -12.56 -26.26
CA GLN A 403 1.37 -13.76 -25.47
C GLN A 403 0.75 -13.58 -24.08
N SER A 404 0.53 -14.68 -23.37
CA SER A 404 0.00 -14.69 -22.01
C SER A 404 0.63 -15.81 -21.19
N HIS A 405 0.20 -15.94 -19.95
CA HIS A 405 0.56 -17.06 -19.08
C HIS A 405 0.19 -18.47 -19.58
N ASP A 406 -0.73 -18.60 -20.54
CA ASP A 406 -1.13 -19.90 -21.12
C ASP A 406 -0.22 -20.30 -22.28
N ASP A 407 0.12 -19.31 -23.12
CA ASP A 407 0.86 -19.52 -24.36
C ASP A 407 1.99 -18.50 -24.52
N GLY A 408 3.22 -18.95 -24.24
CA GLY A 408 4.43 -18.20 -24.51
C GLY A 408 4.80 -18.17 -26.01
N PRO A 409 5.82 -17.40 -26.39
CA PRO A 409 6.17 -17.19 -27.80
C PRO A 409 6.68 -18.46 -28.48
N ALA A 410 7.40 -19.32 -27.75
CA ALA A 410 7.84 -20.60 -28.25
C ALA A 410 6.66 -21.55 -28.54
N GLN A 411 5.65 -21.55 -27.66
CA GLN A 411 4.47 -22.41 -27.77
C GLN A 411 3.59 -22.01 -28.96
N ASN A 412 3.49 -20.70 -29.25
CA ASN A 412 2.73 -20.18 -30.37
C ASN A 412 3.52 -20.11 -31.70
N GLY A 413 4.79 -20.51 -31.72
CA GLY A 413 5.63 -20.47 -32.92
C GLY A 413 5.98 -19.05 -33.40
N LEU A 414 5.87 -18.06 -32.52
CA LEU A 414 6.16 -16.66 -32.80
C LEU A 414 7.67 -16.42 -32.74
N ALA A 415 8.27 -16.05 -33.88
CA ALA A 415 9.71 -15.79 -33.98
C ALA A 415 10.08 -14.30 -33.97
N MET A 416 9.12 -13.41 -34.21
CA MET A 416 9.34 -11.95 -34.25
C MET A 416 8.51 -11.28 -33.15
N ASN A 417 8.92 -11.49 -31.91
CA ASN A 417 8.18 -11.08 -30.72
C ASN A 417 8.17 -9.56 -30.52
N ASN A 418 9.30 -8.88 -30.74
CA ASN A 418 9.43 -7.43 -30.68
C ASN A 418 8.64 -6.77 -31.81
N VAL A 419 8.67 -7.33 -33.02
CA VAL A 419 7.83 -6.83 -34.13
C VAL A 419 6.34 -6.93 -33.79
N ALA A 420 5.91 -8.05 -33.18
CA ALA A 420 4.53 -8.22 -32.72
C ALA A 420 4.13 -7.20 -31.65
N HIS A 421 5.00 -6.95 -30.66
CA HIS A 421 4.75 -5.94 -29.62
C HIS A 421 4.77 -4.52 -30.17
N ALA A 422 5.67 -4.19 -31.11
CA ALA A 422 5.69 -2.89 -31.76
C ALA A 422 4.39 -2.63 -32.54
N HIS A 423 3.88 -3.64 -33.25
CA HIS A 423 2.58 -3.55 -33.92
C HIS A 423 1.43 -3.35 -32.93
N MET A 424 1.37 -4.17 -31.87
CA MET A 424 0.33 -4.08 -30.85
C MET A 424 0.33 -2.74 -30.10
N LEU A 425 1.49 -2.30 -29.59
CA LEU A 425 1.60 -1.14 -28.73
C LEU A 425 1.42 0.18 -29.47
N MET A 426 1.67 0.23 -30.78
CA MET A 426 1.43 1.42 -31.57
C MET A 426 0.03 1.49 -32.20
N ARG A 427 -0.79 0.43 -32.13
CA ARG A 427 -2.20 0.46 -32.56
C ARG A 427 -3.13 1.13 -31.52
N PRO A 428 -4.23 1.76 -31.96
CA PRO A 428 -5.33 2.18 -31.10
C PRO A 428 -5.94 1.01 -30.27
N GLY A 429 -6.67 1.35 -29.20
CA GLY A 429 -7.41 0.39 -28.37
C GLY A 429 -6.72 0.09 -27.04
N ASN A 430 -7.11 -1.00 -26.37
CA ASN A 430 -6.45 -1.49 -25.16
C ASN A 430 -5.41 -2.55 -25.52
N ALA A 431 -4.31 -2.63 -24.77
CA ALA A 431 -3.24 -3.60 -25.01
C ALA A 431 -2.67 -4.17 -23.71
N VAL A 432 -2.27 -5.44 -23.73
CA VAL A 432 -1.64 -6.16 -22.61
C VAL A 432 -0.23 -6.58 -22.97
N VAL A 433 0.72 -6.27 -22.09
CA VAL A 433 2.07 -6.84 -22.09
C VAL A 433 2.13 -7.90 -21.01
N TYR A 434 2.61 -9.10 -21.35
CA TYR A 434 2.75 -10.19 -20.40
C TYR A 434 4.16 -10.25 -19.80
N HIS A 435 4.23 -10.13 -18.48
CA HIS A 435 5.45 -10.29 -17.67
C HIS A 435 5.28 -11.48 -16.72
N ASN A 436 6.17 -12.46 -16.87
CA ASN A 436 6.42 -13.48 -15.87
C ASN A 436 7.65 -13.06 -15.08
N ALA A 437 7.49 -12.87 -13.77
CA ALA A 437 8.60 -12.48 -12.91
C ALA A 437 9.54 -13.66 -12.63
N GLU A 438 9.10 -14.91 -12.72
CA GLU A 438 9.91 -16.10 -12.40
C GLU A 438 10.32 -16.14 -10.89
N GLU A 439 9.56 -15.50 -10.00
CA GLU A 439 9.89 -15.43 -8.56
C GLU A 439 9.80 -16.80 -7.88
N HIS A 440 8.90 -17.68 -8.37
CA HIS A 440 8.66 -19.00 -7.80
C HIS A 440 9.35 -20.12 -8.58
N GLY A 441 10.24 -19.78 -9.51
CA GLY A 441 11.12 -20.72 -10.20
C GLY A 441 11.10 -20.61 -11.71
N ASP A 442 12.19 -21.07 -12.32
CA ASP A 442 12.43 -21.00 -13.75
C ASP A 442 11.83 -22.18 -14.52
N GLY A 443 11.40 -21.92 -15.75
CA GLY A 443 10.94 -22.97 -16.67
C GLY A 443 9.77 -23.78 -16.13
N ARG A 444 8.92 -23.15 -15.30
CA ARG A 444 7.69 -23.77 -14.81
C ARG A 444 6.81 -24.17 -15.99
N ASP A 445 6.14 -25.31 -15.88
CA ASP A 445 5.15 -25.73 -16.89
C ASP A 445 4.00 -24.72 -16.99
N PHE A 446 3.67 -24.05 -15.88
CA PHE A 446 2.69 -22.97 -15.79
C PHE A 446 3.00 -22.08 -14.57
N PRO A 447 2.91 -20.73 -14.68
CA PRO A 447 2.61 -19.97 -15.90
C PRO A 447 3.77 -20.00 -16.92
N LYS A 448 3.49 -19.78 -18.22
CA LYS A 448 4.52 -19.77 -19.28
C LYS A 448 5.47 -18.58 -19.18
N ASP A 449 6.63 -18.68 -19.81
CA ASP A 449 7.61 -17.58 -19.84
C ASP A 449 7.05 -16.33 -20.55
N GLY A 450 7.39 -15.16 -20.02
CA GLY A 450 6.90 -13.85 -20.46
C GLY A 450 8.02 -12.89 -20.90
N ARG A 451 7.69 -11.60 -21.05
CA ARG A 451 8.66 -10.54 -21.35
C ARG A 451 9.45 -10.17 -20.09
N ARG A 452 10.74 -10.50 -20.05
CA ARG A 452 11.64 -10.11 -18.95
C ARG A 452 11.94 -8.61 -18.92
N ASP A 453 12.00 -8.00 -20.09
CA ASP A 453 12.25 -6.58 -20.31
C ASP A 453 11.00 -5.71 -20.16
N ALA A 454 9.84 -6.28 -19.77
CA ALA A 454 8.60 -5.53 -19.57
C ALA A 454 8.75 -4.40 -18.54
N LEU A 455 9.59 -4.59 -17.53
CA LEU A 455 9.93 -3.61 -16.50
C LEU A 455 11.36 -3.06 -16.64
N GLY A 456 12.03 -3.31 -17.77
CA GLY A 456 13.37 -2.79 -18.06
C GLY A 456 14.54 -3.70 -17.63
N THR A 457 14.27 -4.91 -17.16
CA THR A 457 15.33 -5.86 -16.77
C THR A 457 16.05 -6.40 -18.03
N GLY A 458 17.35 -6.13 -18.13
CA GLY A 458 18.23 -6.63 -19.21
C GLY A 458 18.11 -5.90 -20.55
N SER A 459 16.95 -5.33 -20.88
CA SER A 459 16.70 -4.52 -22.07
C SER A 459 15.60 -3.50 -21.81
N ASP A 460 15.58 -2.41 -22.58
CA ASP A 460 14.56 -1.37 -22.51
C ASP A 460 13.52 -1.44 -23.64
N ARG A 461 13.66 -2.37 -24.61
CA ARG A 461 12.82 -2.43 -25.83
C ARG A 461 11.32 -2.32 -25.56
N ILE A 462 10.78 -3.10 -24.63
CA ILE A 462 9.35 -3.04 -24.29
C ILE A 462 8.99 -1.79 -23.52
N THR A 463 9.84 -1.33 -22.60
CA THR A 463 9.59 -0.07 -21.89
C THR A 463 9.60 1.12 -22.86
N THR A 464 10.46 1.10 -23.88
CA THR A 464 10.49 2.10 -24.96
C THR A 464 9.19 2.05 -25.76
N LEU A 465 8.73 0.89 -26.22
CA LEU A 465 7.46 0.77 -26.96
C LEU A 465 6.25 1.18 -26.10
N THR A 466 6.28 0.89 -24.80
CA THR A 466 5.22 1.30 -23.86
C THR A 466 5.18 2.82 -23.69
N LYS A 467 6.34 3.48 -23.58
CA LYS A 467 6.45 4.96 -23.59
C LYS A 467 6.02 5.57 -24.93
N LEU A 468 6.32 4.92 -26.05
CA LEU A 468 5.90 5.38 -27.37
C LEU A 468 4.40 5.29 -27.57
N ARG A 469 3.74 4.27 -27.00
CA ARG A 469 2.28 4.20 -26.96
C ARG A 469 1.67 5.44 -26.29
N GLU A 470 2.23 5.88 -25.18
CA GLU A 470 1.75 7.05 -24.44
C GLU A 470 2.00 8.38 -25.16
N THR A 471 3.19 8.53 -25.71
CA THR A 471 3.66 9.80 -26.30
C THR A 471 3.24 9.96 -27.76
N HIS A 472 3.24 8.87 -28.53
CA HIS A 472 3.05 8.86 -29.98
C HIS A 472 1.91 7.97 -30.48
N GLY A 473 1.35 7.10 -29.63
CA GLY A 473 0.18 6.27 -29.92
C GLY A 473 -1.13 7.07 -29.97
N ARG A 474 -1.13 8.19 -30.69
CA ARG A 474 -2.22 9.18 -30.74
C ARG A 474 -2.48 9.63 -32.17
N GLY A 475 -3.72 9.98 -32.46
CA GLY A 475 -4.18 10.26 -33.82
C GLY A 475 -4.71 9.00 -34.49
N ASP A 476 -5.60 9.20 -35.44
CA ASP A 476 -6.29 8.13 -36.17
C ASP A 476 -5.29 7.19 -36.84
N TYR A 477 -5.64 5.91 -36.92
CA TYR A 477 -4.88 4.95 -37.71
C TYR A 477 -5.02 5.23 -39.21
N ARG A 478 -3.90 5.43 -39.90
CA ARG A 478 -3.84 5.59 -41.37
C ARG A 478 -2.93 4.53 -41.96
N GLU A 479 -3.51 3.54 -42.65
CA GLU A 479 -2.72 2.65 -43.48
C GLU A 479 -2.06 3.45 -44.61
N ARG A 480 -0.72 3.47 -44.65
CA ARG A 480 0.04 4.18 -45.68
C ARG A 480 0.58 3.24 -46.74
N PHE A 481 0.87 2.00 -46.35
CA PHE A 481 1.36 0.98 -47.25
C PHE A 481 1.13 -0.41 -46.67
N LEU A 482 0.57 -1.32 -47.47
CA LEU A 482 0.34 -2.70 -47.08
C LEU A 482 0.74 -3.66 -48.21
N GLU A 483 1.75 -4.47 -47.94
CA GLU A 483 2.14 -5.62 -48.75
C GLU A 483 2.20 -6.89 -47.89
N LYS A 484 2.53 -8.01 -48.52
CA LYS A 484 2.73 -9.25 -47.78
C LYS A 484 3.88 -9.10 -46.78
N GLU A 485 4.99 -8.51 -47.23
CA GLU A 485 6.24 -8.45 -46.46
C GLU A 485 6.38 -7.20 -45.57
N THR A 486 5.71 -6.10 -45.93
CA THR A 486 5.92 -4.78 -45.32
C THR A 486 4.60 -4.11 -45.01
N LEU A 487 4.51 -3.55 -43.80
CA LEU A 487 3.40 -2.73 -43.34
C LEU A 487 3.95 -1.37 -42.91
N VAL A 488 3.37 -0.29 -43.42
CA VAL A 488 3.60 1.07 -42.96
C VAL A 488 2.26 1.71 -42.66
N TYR A 489 2.10 2.21 -41.44
CA TYR A 489 0.95 3.00 -41.06
C TYR A 489 1.37 4.21 -40.26
N GLU A 490 0.51 5.22 -40.25
CA GLU A 490 0.69 6.43 -39.47
C GLU A 490 -0.33 6.46 -38.34
N ARG A 491 0.11 6.90 -37.16
CA ARG A 491 -0.73 7.51 -36.15
C ARG A 491 -0.81 8.99 -36.52
N ALA A 492 -1.91 9.37 -37.17
CA ALA A 492 -2.02 10.58 -37.99
C ALA A 492 -1.50 11.83 -37.27
N GLY A 493 -0.52 12.50 -37.87
CA GLY A 493 0.08 13.72 -37.32
C GLY A 493 0.97 13.49 -36.08
N SER A 494 1.31 12.24 -35.75
CA SER A 494 2.12 11.88 -34.57
C SER A 494 3.36 11.06 -34.94
N ALA A 495 3.16 9.87 -35.53
CA ALA A 495 4.25 8.95 -35.83
C ALA A 495 3.96 8.00 -37.01
N LEU A 496 5.02 7.63 -37.72
CA LEU A 496 5.03 6.60 -38.76
C LEU A 496 5.63 5.30 -38.22
N VAL A 497 4.88 4.21 -38.29
CA VAL A 497 5.31 2.88 -37.85
C VAL A 497 5.63 2.05 -39.08
N VAL A 498 6.82 1.44 -39.11
CA VAL A 498 7.35 0.70 -40.25
C VAL A 498 7.74 -0.69 -39.79
N LEU A 499 7.10 -1.71 -40.37
CA LEU A 499 7.23 -3.10 -39.93
C LEU A 499 7.58 -4.02 -41.11
N SER A 500 8.44 -4.99 -40.84
CA SER A 500 8.82 -6.06 -41.76
C SER A 500 8.65 -7.41 -41.08
N ASN A 501 7.98 -8.35 -41.78
CA ASN A 501 7.87 -9.74 -41.34
C ASN A 501 8.88 -10.65 -42.07
N ARG A 502 9.88 -10.07 -42.73
CA ARG A 502 10.98 -10.79 -43.39
C ARG A 502 12.07 -11.13 -42.40
N ASN A 503 12.63 -12.34 -42.50
CA ASN A 503 13.69 -12.80 -41.60
C ASN A 503 15.09 -12.88 -42.23
N ASP A 504 15.23 -12.48 -43.49
CA ASP A 504 16.54 -12.32 -44.14
C ASP A 504 17.16 -10.95 -43.86
N ALA A 505 18.45 -10.79 -44.15
CA ALA A 505 19.16 -9.52 -44.02
C ALA A 505 18.69 -8.46 -45.04
N GLY A 506 18.90 -7.19 -44.70
CA GLY A 506 18.70 -6.03 -45.59
C GLY A 506 17.48 -5.18 -45.26
N PHE A 507 17.00 -4.42 -46.24
CA PHE A 507 15.87 -3.51 -46.08
C PHE A 507 15.05 -3.39 -47.36
N ASP A 508 13.83 -2.89 -47.22
CA ASP A 508 12.91 -2.58 -48.33
C ASP A 508 12.57 -1.08 -48.34
N THR A 509 12.83 -0.38 -49.44
CA THR A 509 12.54 1.07 -49.53
C THR A 509 11.11 1.30 -50.02
N ARG A 510 10.37 2.20 -49.37
CA ARG A 510 9.03 2.64 -49.77
C ARG A 510 8.94 4.16 -49.73
N ARG A 511 8.13 4.75 -50.62
CA ARG A 511 7.74 6.15 -50.56
C ARG A 511 6.25 6.21 -50.30
N VAL A 512 5.86 6.82 -49.18
CA VAL A 512 4.49 6.79 -48.67
C VAL A 512 3.99 8.20 -48.43
N GLU A 513 2.68 8.40 -48.55
CA GLU A 513 2.01 9.65 -48.14
C GLU A 513 1.86 9.71 -46.63
N VAL A 514 1.86 10.91 -46.06
CA VAL A 514 1.68 11.17 -44.62
C VAL A 514 0.80 12.39 -44.40
N ASP A 515 0.17 12.49 -43.22
CA ASP A 515 -0.65 13.67 -42.85
C ASP A 515 0.23 14.80 -42.28
N LEU A 516 1.47 14.47 -41.89
CA LEU A 516 2.45 15.41 -41.37
C LEU A 516 2.80 16.52 -42.39
N PRO A 517 2.99 17.78 -41.98
CA PRO A 517 3.32 18.88 -42.89
C PRO A 517 4.66 18.74 -43.61
N PHE A 518 4.78 19.39 -44.78
CA PHE A 518 6.05 19.48 -45.50
C PHE A 518 7.14 20.14 -44.63
N GLY A 519 8.34 19.57 -44.63
CA GLY A 519 9.50 20.06 -43.89
C GLY A 519 9.58 19.56 -42.44
N THR A 520 8.57 18.85 -41.95
CA THR A 520 8.57 18.28 -40.60
C THR A 520 9.68 17.21 -40.48
N PRO A 521 10.61 17.34 -39.52
CA PRO A 521 11.55 16.28 -39.20
C PRO A 521 10.86 15.19 -38.38
N LEU A 522 11.22 13.93 -38.65
CA LEU A 522 10.84 12.78 -37.85
C LEU A 522 12.11 12.08 -37.39
N VAL A 523 12.14 11.72 -36.11
CA VAL A 523 13.23 11.01 -35.44
C VAL A 523 12.85 9.56 -35.26
N GLU A 524 13.79 8.65 -35.47
CA GLU A 524 13.60 7.23 -35.15
C GLU A 524 13.69 7.01 -33.64
N LEU A 525 12.63 6.45 -33.06
CA LEU A 525 12.42 6.44 -31.60
C LEU A 525 12.62 5.07 -30.94
N THR A 526 12.86 4.02 -31.72
CA THR A 526 13.11 2.66 -31.17
C THR A 526 14.58 2.41 -30.88
N GLY A 527 15.48 3.18 -31.48
CA GLY A 527 16.93 3.00 -31.40
C GLY A 527 17.48 1.98 -32.41
N ASN A 528 16.62 1.27 -33.15
CA ASN A 528 17.04 0.29 -34.15
C ASN A 528 17.75 0.94 -35.34
N ALA A 529 17.45 2.20 -35.70
CA ALA A 529 18.17 2.87 -36.79
C ALA A 529 19.63 3.14 -36.44
N ALA A 530 19.93 3.56 -35.21
CA ALA A 530 21.30 3.84 -34.77
C ALA A 530 22.21 2.59 -34.81
N ALA A 531 21.62 1.39 -34.70
CA ALA A 531 22.32 0.12 -34.80
C ALA A 531 22.55 -0.35 -36.25
N GLU A 532 21.91 0.28 -37.24
CA GLU A 532 21.85 -0.20 -38.63
C GLU A 532 22.23 0.89 -39.62
N ALA A 533 23.46 0.84 -40.15
CA ALA A 533 24.02 1.89 -41.01
C ALA A 533 23.21 2.22 -42.29
N ASP A 534 22.36 1.29 -42.73
CA ASP A 534 21.48 1.44 -43.89
C ASP A 534 20.09 1.97 -43.54
N ILE A 535 19.81 2.26 -42.28
CA ILE A 535 18.55 2.85 -41.83
C ILE A 535 18.85 4.28 -41.36
N ALA A 536 18.01 5.23 -41.76
CA ALA A 536 18.21 6.63 -41.38
C ALA A 536 17.68 6.86 -39.97
N GLU A 537 18.39 7.64 -39.16
CA GLU A 537 17.89 8.12 -37.87
C GLU A 537 16.90 9.27 -38.03
N LEU A 538 16.97 9.96 -39.18
CA LEU A 538 16.13 11.12 -39.50
C LEU A 538 15.41 10.95 -40.83
N LEU A 539 14.13 11.29 -40.82
CA LEU A 539 13.34 11.53 -42.03
C LEU A 539 12.90 12.98 -42.05
N VAL A 540 12.78 13.57 -43.24
CA VAL A 540 12.19 14.90 -43.41
C VAL A 540 11.05 14.77 -44.39
N VAL A 541 9.86 15.18 -43.97
CA VAL A 541 8.67 15.13 -44.82
C VAL A 541 8.88 16.04 -46.02
N ASP A 542 8.69 15.50 -47.21
CA ASP A 542 8.83 16.20 -48.48
C ASP A 542 7.52 16.13 -49.29
N ASN A 543 7.55 16.59 -50.53
CA ASN A 543 6.48 16.34 -51.50
C ASN A 543 7.05 16.36 -52.93
N ASP A 544 6.21 16.00 -53.89
CA ASP A 544 6.58 16.08 -55.29
C ASP A 544 6.54 17.54 -55.77
N PHE A 545 7.71 18.14 -56.02
CA PHE A 545 7.88 19.48 -56.62
C PHE A 545 7.26 20.66 -55.84
N PHE A 546 7.25 20.63 -54.50
CA PHE A 546 6.63 21.68 -53.66
C PHE A 546 5.11 21.85 -53.89
N ALA A 547 4.47 20.89 -54.57
CA ALA A 547 3.06 20.91 -54.92
C ALA A 547 2.51 19.47 -55.00
N GLY A 548 2.05 18.93 -53.87
CA GLY A 548 1.50 17.58 -53.78
C GLY A 548 1.23 17.19 -52.33
N PRO A 549 0.63 16.01 -52.07
CA PRO A 549 0.51 15.50 -50.71
C PRO A 549 1.89 15.30 -50.07
N SER A 550 1.98 15.50 -48.77
CA SER A 550 3.18 15.24 -47.98
C SER A 550 3.58 13.77 -48.09
N LYS A 551 4.87 13.53 -48.24
CA LYS A 551 5.45 12.19 -48.43
C LYS A 551 6.73 12.02 -47.62
N VAL A 552 7.08 10.75 -47.41
CA VAL A 552 8.37 10.38 -46.86
C VAL A 552 8.90 9.12 -47.55
N THR A 553 10.21 9.07 -47.78
CA THR A 553 10.89 7.84 -48.22
C THR A 553 11.45 7.16 -46.99
N VAL A 554 11.11 5.88 -46.78
CA VAL A 554 11.52 5.11 -45.60
C VAL A 554 12.04 3.73 -46.00
N ARG A 555 12.93 3.16 -45.18
CA ARG A 555 13.45 1.81 -45.33
C ARG A 555 12.89 0.92 -44.23
N ALA A 556 12.13 -0.11 -44.61
CA ALA A 556 11.69 -1.16 -43.70
C ALA A 556 12.84 -2.14 -43.45
N LEU A 557 13.38 -2.11 -42.23
CA LEU A 557 14.45 -3.00 -41.78
C LEU A 557 13.95 -4.45 -41.73
N ARG A 558 14.70 -5.39 -42.29
CA ARG A 558 14.40 -6.83 -42.17
C ARG A 558 15.04 -7.42 -40.92
N ASN A 559 14.46 -8.49 -40.39
CA ASN A 559 14.80 -8.98 -39.06
C ASN A 559 16.19 -9.64 -38.97
N ASP A 560 16.72 -10.22 -40.04
CA ASP A 560 18.01 -10.93 -40.04
C ASP A 560 18.19 -11.95 -38.89
N GLY A 561 17.10 -12.62 -38.49
CA GLY A 561 17.09 -13.54 -37.34
C GLY A 561 17.19 -12.88 -35.96
N GLN A 562 17.15 -11.55 -35.87
CA GLN A 562 17.37 -10.77 -34.63
C GLN A 562 16.13 -10.04 -34.11
N ASP A 563 14.96 -10.23 -34.74
CA ASP A 563 13.68 -9.63 -34.30
C ASP A 563 13.75 -8.10 -34.14
N LYS A 564 14.32 -7.44 -35.16
CA LYS A 564 14.57 -5.99 -35.23
C LYS A 564 13.76 -5.28 -36.31
N GLY A 565 12.86 -5.97 -37.00
CA GLY A 565 12.14 -5.49 -38.17
C GLY A 565 11.01 -4.50 -37.86
N TYR A 566 11.22 -3.59 -36.91
CA TYR A 566 10.28 -2.56 -36.49
C TYR A 566 11.00 -1.23 -36.27
N LEU A 567 10.41 -0.15 -36.77
CA LEU A 567 10.90 1.22 -36.61
C LEU A 567 9.70 2.14 -36.33
N VAL A 568 9.89 3.15 -35.50
CA VAL A 568 8.88 4.17 -35.22
C VAL A 568 9.53 5.54 -35.44
N TYR A 569 9.12 6.24 -36.49
CA TYR A 569 9.56 7.60 -36.77
C TYR A 569 8.50 8.58 -36.28
N GLY A 570 8.77 9.29 -35.19
CA GLY A 570 7.81 10.23 -34.59
C GLY A 570 8.26 11.68 -34.67
N LEU A 571 7.33 12.58 -34.37
CA LEU A 571 7.66 13.97 -34.03
C LEU A 571 8.64 14.01 -32.86
N ALA A 572 9.57 14.96 -32.87
CA ALA A 572 10.46 15.12 -31.74
C ALA A 572 9.72 15.63 -30.51
N LYS A 573 10.06 15.05 -29.36
CA LYS A 573 9.58 15.46 -28.04
C LYS A 573 10.49 16.56 -27.47
N PRO A 574 10.03 17.35 -26.50
CA PRO A 574 10.92 18.21 -25.73
C PRO A 574 12.04 17.44 -25.04
N GLU A 575 13.24 18.02 -25.02
CA GLU A 575 14.44 17.44 -24.44
C GLU A 575 14.86 18.21 -23.19
N SER A 576 15.47 17.50 -22.24
CA SER A 576 16.17 18.10 -21.10
C SER A 576 17.37 17.25 -20.75
N SER A 577 18.56 17.77 -20.99
CA SER A 577 19.83 17.13 -20.62
C SER A 577 20.04 17.05 -19.12
N ALA A 578 19.43 17.96 -18.36
CA ALA A 578 19.49 17.97 -16.90
C ALA A 578 18.40 17.08 -16.25
N GLY A 579 17.30 16.79 -16.96
CA GLY A 579 16.13 16.14 -16.37
C GLY A 579 15.51 16.98 -15.25
N ILE A 580 14.77 16.33 -14.35
CA ILE A 580 14.19 17.01 -13.19
C ILE A 580 15.29 17.34 -12.19
N GLN A 581 15.33 18.59 -11.74
CA GLN A 581 16.18 19.06 -10.65
C GLN A 581 15.35 19.21 -9.38
N LEU A 582 15.77 18.54 -8.31
CA LEU A 582 15.09 18.52 -7.01
C LEU A 582 15.90 19.30 -5.96
N ALA A 583 15.32 20.36 -5.41
CA ALA A 583 15.84 21.10 -4.27
C ALA A 583 15.12 20.64 -2.99
N GLY A 584 15.86 20.12 -2.01
CA GLY A 584 15.28 19.53 -0.79
C GLY A 584 15.30 17.99 -0.79
N SER A 585 15.68 17.36 -1.90
CA SER A 585 16.11 15.96 -1.88
C SER A 585 17.47 15.85 -1.19
N THR A 586 17.58 15.00 -0.17
CA THR A 586 18.78 14.92 0.68
C THR A 586 19.75 13.84 0.23
N ARG A 587 19.26 12.80 -0.46
CA ARG A 587 20.05 11.68 -0.98
C ARG A 587 19.24 10.83 -1.96
N THR A 588 19.92 9.88 -2.60
CA THR A 588 19.32 8.89 -3.49
C THR A 588 19.64 7.49 -3.00
N ILE A 589 18.61 6.66 -2.82
CA ILE A 589 18.77 5.21 -2.67
C ILE A 589 18.87 4.66 -4.09
N GLY A 590 19.96 3.95 -4.38
CA GLY A 590 20.20 3.39 -5.70
C GLY A 590 19.22 2.27 -6.05
N PRO A 591 19.28 1.78 -7.31
CA PRO A 591 18.70 0.51 -7.67
C PRO A 591 19.17 -0.60 -6.72
N ASP A 592 18.34 -1.61 -6.50
CA ASP A 592 18.72 -2.75 -5.68
C ASP A 592 19.90 -3.48 -6.33
N ALA A 593 20.83 -3.95 -5.51
CA ALA A 593 22.02 -4.65 -6.01
C ALA A 593 21.60 -5.99 -6.61
N VAL A 594 21.60 -6.08 -7.93
CA VAL A 594 21.49 -7.35 -8.65
C VAL A 594 22.85 -8.04 -8.61
N PRO A 595 22.96 -9.33 -8.25
CA PRO A 595 24.14 -10.12 -8.57
C PRO A 595 24.25 -10.26 -10.10
N LEU A 596 24.86 -9.26 -10.75
CA LEU A 596 25.07 -9.23 -12.19
C LEU A 596 26.28 -10.10 -12.54
N THR A 597 26.05 -11.37 -12.88
CA THR A 597 26.76 -11.91 -14.04
C THR A 597 25.95 -11.51 -15.28
N VAL A 598 26.62 -10.96 -16.27
CA VAL A 598 26.02 -10.24 -17.39
C VAL A 598 25.64 -11.23 -18.49
N ASP A 599 24.36 -11.29 -18.87
CA ASP A 599 23.90 -11.82 -20.14
C ASP A 599 23.98 -10.70 -21.19
N THR A 600 24.94 -10.79 -22.10
CA THR A 600 25.16 -9.79 -23.16
C THR A 600 24.41 -10.09 -24.46
N ASP A 601 23.70 -11.22 -24.58
CA ASP A 601 23.47 -11.80 -25.91
C ASP A 601 21.98 -12.06 -26.23
N GLY A 602 21.07 -12.01 -25.26
CA GLY A 602 19.62 -12.07 -25.52
C GLY A 602 19.16 -13.37 -26.20
N ASP A 603 19.91 -14.46 -26.01
CA ASP A 603 19.71 -15.75 -26.67
C ASP A 603 18.99 -16.80 -25.80
N GLY A 604 18.57 -16.41 -24.59
CA GLY A 604 17.72 -17.24 -23.73
C GLY A 604 18.43 -18.41 -23.06
N VAL A 605 19.76 -18.38 -22.91
CA VAL A 605 20.47 -19.39 -22.11
C VAL A 605 20.39 -19.02 -20.61
N PRO A 606 20.02 -19.94 -19.69
CA PRO A 606 19.90 -19.64 -18.26
C PRO A 606 21.27 -19.33 -17.65
N ASP A 607 21.35 -18.17 -17.00
CA ASP A 607 22.56 -17.67 -16.35
C ASP A 607 22.71 -18.21 -14.92
N ALA A 608 23.93 -18.26 -14.38
CA ALA A 608 24.26 -18.94 -13.11
C ALA A 608 23.80 -18.21 -11.82
N GLY A 609 23.06 -17.11 -11.93
CA GLY A 609 22.32 -16.46 -10.83
C GLY A 609 20.82 -16.74 -10.96
N SER A 610 20.10 -16.95 -9.85
CA SER A 610 18.67 -17.29 -9.94
C SER A 610 17.89 -16.13 -10.56
N ASN A 611 17.07 -16.39 -11.59
CA ASN A 611 16.19 -15.37 -12.16
C ASN A 611 15.29 -14.74 -11.09
N ARG A 612 14.97 -15.51 -10.04
CA ARG A 612 14.28 -15.03 -8.84
C ARG A 612 14.94 -13.79 -8.22
N ASP A 613 16.26 -13.71 -8.10
CA ASP A 613 16.92 -12.54 -7.51
C ASP A 613 16.85 -11.33 -8.46
N ARG A 614 16.98 -11.54 -9.77
CA ARG A 614 16.81 -10.50 -10.80
C ARG A 614 15.38 -9.98 -10.84
N SER A 615 14.41 -10.87 -10.64
CA SER A 615 12.98 -10.55 -10.68
C SER A 615 12.52 -9.65 -9.55
N ARG A 616 13.25 -9.66 -8.43
CA ARG A 616 12.95 -8.92 -7.20
C ARG A 616 13.60 -7.56 -7.12
N ALA A 617 14.66 -7.34 -7.87
CA ALA A 617 15.45 -6.13 -7.78
C ALA A 617 14.75 -4.94 -8.42
N ARG A 618 14.51 -3.89 -7.63
CA ARG A 618 14.04 -2.59 -8.11
C ARG A 618 15.13 -1.94 -8.97
N LEU A 619 14.78 -1.50 -10.17
CA LEU A 619 15.68 -0.75 -11.05
C LEU A 619 15.57 0.77 -10.82
N ALA A 620 14.41 1.23 -10.38
CA ALA A 620 14.14 2.63 -10.07
C ALA A 620 14.97 3.11 -8.86
N PRO A 621 15.72 4.22 -8.98
CA PRO A 621 16.29 4.90 -7.82
C PRO A 621 15.20 5.65 -7.04
N LEU A 622 15.37 5.78 -5.73
CA LEU A 622 14.47 6.55 -4.86
C LEU A 622 15.13 7.85 -4.42
N ARG A 623 14.48 8.99 -4.70
CA ARG A 623 14.92 10.32 -4.24
C ARG A 623 14.32 10.61 -2.88
N VAL A 624 15.15 10.66 -1.84
CA VAL A 624 14.66 10.83 -0.46
C VAL A 624 14.40 12.31 -0.18
N VAL A 625 13.23 12.61 0.38
CA VAL A 625 12.76 13.96 0.73
C VAL A 625 12.45 14.00 2.23
N THR A 626 13.22 14.79 2.99
CA THR A 626 13.11 14.85 4.46
C THR A 626 12.69 16.23 4.99
N GLY A 627 12.60 17.23 4.11
CA GLY A 627 12.19 18.59 4.48
C GLY A 627 10.70 18.81 4.27
N ASP A 628 10.18 19.89 4.87
CA ASP A 628 8.78 20.35 4.74
C ASP A 628 8.45 20.97 3.37
N THR A 629 9.46 21.14 2.51
CA THR A 629 9.30 21.67 1.17
C THR A 629 10.18 20.92 0.17
N LEU A 630 9.66 20.72 -1.03
CA LEU A 630 10.39 20.18 -2.18
C LEU A 630 10.29 21.16 -3.35
N GLY A 631 11.43 21.70 -3.80
CA GLY A 631 11.50 22.46 -5.04
C GLY A 631 11.71 21.52 -6.22
N ILE A 632 10.84 21.57 -7.22
CA ILE A 632 11.00 20.88 -8.49
C ILE A 632 11.31 21.89 -9.59
N SER A 633 12.20 21.56 -10.51
CA SER A 633 12.40 22.36 -11.71
C SER A 633 12.82 21.52 -12.91
N LEU A 634 12.45 21.99 -14.11
CA LEU A 634 12.81 21.42 -15.38
C LEU A 634 13.33 22.55 -16.29
N GLU A 635 14.50 22.33 -16.89
CA GLU A 635 15.05 23.20 -17.94
C GLU A 635 14.95 22.46 -19.28
N THR A 636 14.19 22.99 -20.24
CA THR A 636 14.11 22.39 -21.58
C THR A 636 15.20 22.94 -22.49
N ASP A 637 15.76 22.05 -23.31
CA ASP A 637 16.82 22.36 -24.25
C ASP A 637 16.29 22.78 -25.62
N ALA A 638 17.12 23.52 -26.35
CA ALA A 638 16.85 23.83 -27.75
C ALA A 638 17.10 22.60 -28.62
N VAL A 639 16.06 22.10 -29.29
CA VAL A 639 16.13 20.80 -29.97
C VAL A 639 16.70 20.92 -31.38
N THR A 640 17.84 20.26 -31.62
CA THR A 640 18.46 20.14 -32.95
C THR A 640 18.85 18.69 -33.19
N HIS A 641 18.29 18.08 -34.22
CA HIS A 641 18.59 16.70 -34.57
C HIS A 641 19.80 16.62 -35.48
N THR A 642 20.75 15.77 -35.14
CA THR A 642 21.89 15.43 -35.99
C THR A 642 21.90 13.93 -36.21
N GLY A 643 21.98 13.50 -37.47
CA GLY A 643 21.99 12.08 -37.78
C GLY A 643 21.97 11.80 -39.28
N GLY A 644 22.00 10.51 -39.60
CA GLY A 644 21.83 10.05 -40.97
C GLY A 644 20.40 10.31 -41.46
N TRP A 645 20.26 11.12 -42.51
CA TRP A 645 19.00 11.40 -43.19
C TRP A 645 18.93 10.69 -44.53
N LEU A 646 17.81 10.02 -44.82
CA LEU A 646 17.60 9.38 -46.10
C LEU A 646 17.18 10.41 -47.16
N ASN A 647 18.11 10.78 -48.03
CA ASN A 647 17.85 11.72 -49.10
C ASN A 647 16.94 11.06 -50.17
N PRO A 648 15.71 11.56 -50.40
CA PRO A 648 14.75 10.93 -51.31
C PRO A 648 15.16 11.05 -52.79
N LEU A 649 16.09 11.95 -53.14
CA LEU A 649 16.57 12.15 -54.50
C LEU A 649 17.77 11.26 -54.84
N THR A 650 18.71 11.11 -53.91
CA THR A 650 19.94 10.30 -54.11
C THR A 650 19.77 8.87 -53.63
N GLN A 651 18.77 8.60 -52.78
CA GLN A 651 18.57 7.35 -52.05
C GLN A 651 19.77 6.95 -51.17
N GLN A 652 20.60 7.92 -50.80
CA GLN A 652 21.74 7.74 -49.90
C GLN A 652 21.44 8.34 -48.52
N ILE A 653 22.07 7.80 -47.49
CA ILE A 653 22.03 8.38 -46.15
C ILE A 653 23.12 9.46 -46.08
N GLU A 654 22.69 10.68 -45.79
CA GLU A 654 23.54 11.87 -45.72
C GLU A 654 23.45 12.46 -44.30
N GLN A 655 24.56 12.93 -43.76
CA GLN A 655 24.55 13.59 -42.44
C GLN A 655 23.92 14.97 -42.55
N ILE A 656 22.93 15.25 -41.71
CA ILE A 656 22.23 16.54 -41.65
C ILE A 656 22.13 17.03 -40.19
N ALA A 657 21.94 18.34 -40.02
CA ALA A 657 21.49 18.95 -38.78
C ALA A 657 20.19 19.72 -39.03
N VAL A 658 19.12 19.37 -38.33
CA VAL A 658 17.79 20.01 -38.48
C VAL A 658 17.37 20.61 -37.14
N ARG A 659 17.12 21.92 -37.13
CA ARG A 659 16.58 22.63 -35.96
C ARG A 659 15.07 22.41 -35.91
N ASP A 660 14.56 21.79 -34.84
CA ASP A 660 13.13 21.58 -34.63
C ASP A 660 12.62 22.49 -33.51
N ARG A 661 12.12 23.67 -33.87
CA ARG A 661 11.69 24.68 -32.90
C ARG A 661 10.48 24.23 -32.08
N ASP A 662 9.55 23.50 -32.68
CA ASP A 662 8.34 23.07 -31.98
C ASP A 662 8.67 22.11 -30.82
N ALA A 663 9.77 21.37 -30.93
CA ALA A 663 10.28 20.50 -29.89
C ALA A 663 10.97 21.25 -28.73
N ASP A 664 11.21 22.57 -28.79
CA ASP A 664 11.71 23.32 -27.62
C ASP A 664 10.72 23.35 -26.44
N GLY A 665 9.45 23.08 -26.77
CA GLY A 665 8.32 23.01 -25.87
C GLY A 665 7.67 24.36 -25.58
N ASP A 666 6.34 24.39 -25.61
CA ASP A 666 5.53 25.59 -25.38
C ASP A 666 4.78 25.57 -24.04
N PHE A 667 4.74 24.42 -23.39
CA PHE A 667 4.03 24.20 -22.14
C PHE A 667 4.65 23.04 -21.37
N ALA A 668 4.67 23.15 -20.04
CA ALA A 668 4.93 22.02 -19.16
C ALA A 668 3.99 22.05 -17.95
N ALA A 669 3.72 20.87 -17.41
CA ALA A 669 2.93 20.67 -16.21
C ALA A 669 3.57 19.58 -15.36
N PHE A 670 3.21 19.48 -14.09
CA PHE A 670 3.72 18.42 -13.21
C PHE A 670 2.58 17.70 -12.50
N ARG A 671 2.81 16.46 -12.10
CA ARG A 671 1.89 15.64 -11.34
C ARG A 671 2.67 14.86 -10.30
N LEU A 672 2.22 14.88 -9.06
CA LEU A 672 2.60 13.89 -8.07
C LEU A 672 1.47 12.87 -7.94
N ASP A 673 1.83 11.59 -7.89
CA ASP A 673 0.91 10.47 -7.74
C ASP A 673 -0.20 10.48 -8.81
N GLY A 674 -1.42 10.09 -8.44
CA GLY A 674 -2.62 10.12 -9.29
C GLY A 674 -3.16 11.52 -9.58
N GLY A 675 -2.56 12.57 -9.00
CA GLY A 675 -2.98 13.97 -9.08
C GLY A 675 -3.35 14.55 -7.71
N LEU A 676 -2.58 15.54 -7.28
CA LEU A 676 -2.74 16.29 -6.03
C LEU A 676 -2.67 17.80 -6.35
N ASP A 677 -3.37 18.64 -5.58
CA ASP A 677 -3.19 20.10 -5.63
C ASP A 677 -1.87 20.47 -4.94
N LEU A 678 -0.93 21.01 -5.71
CA LEU A 678 0.45 21.23 -5.27
C LEU A 678 0.98 22.61 -5.61
N ASN A 679 0.19 23.43 -6.32
CA ASN A 679 0.52 24.81 -6.63
C ASN A 679 -0.31 25.83 -5.83
N GLY A 680 -1.20 25.35 -4.95
CA GLY A 680 -1.99 26.19 -4.05
C GLY A 680 -3.18 26.85 -4.73
N SER A 681 -3.64 26.31 -5.85
CA SER A 681 -4.85 26.77 -6.56
C SER A 681 -6.15 26.35 -5.85
N GLY A 682 -6.08 25.38 -4.93
CA GLY A 682 -7.21 24.87 -4.15
C GLY A 682 -7.88 23.62 -4.75
N ALA A 683 -7.44 23.16 -5.92
CA ALA A 683 -7.89 21.93 -6.58
C ALA A 683 -6.87 21.51 -7.64
N VAL A 684 -6.98 20.28 -8.15
CA VAL A 684 -6.15 19.90 -9.30
C VAL A 684 -6.52 20.73 -10.54
N ASP A 685 -5.53 21.26 -11.27
CA ASP A 685 -5.76 22.16 -12.40
C ASP A 685 -6.40 21.47 -13.60
N PHE A 686 -5.97 20.23 -13.90
CA PHE A 686 -6.40 19.49 -15.08
C PHE A 686 -7.18 18.22 -14.69
N THR A 687 -8.50 18.33 -14.58
CA THR A 687 -9.36 17.25 -14.06
C THR A 687 -10.19 16.51 -15.11
N THR A 688 -10.11 16.86 -16.40
CA THR A 688 -10.92 16.22 -17.46
C THR A 688 -10.44 14.80 -17.76
N PRO A 689 -11.22 13.74 -17.45
CA PRO A 689 -10.82 12.35 -17.70
C PRO A 689 -10.48 12.11 -19.18
N GLY A 690 -9.43 11.33 -19.43
CA GLY A 690 -8.93 11.05 -20.80
C GLY A 690 -8.07 12.16 -21.41
N SER A 691 -7.98 13.35 -20.79
CA SER A 691 -7.03 14.38 -21.20
C SER A 691 -5.58 13.95 -20.98
N THR A 692 -4.67 14.38 -21.87
CA THR A 692 -3.22 14.18 -21.70
C THR A 692 -2.62 14.92 -20.52
N ALA A 693 -3.34 15.88 -19.95
CA ALA A 693 -2.91 16.57 -18.74
C ALA A 693 -3.71 16.11 -17.51
N TYR A 694 -4.52 15.04 -17.59
CA TYR A 694 -5.35 14.61 -16.45
C TYR A 694 -4.50 14.32 -15.19
N GLY A 695 -4.84 15.01 -14.10
CA GLY A 695 -4.15 14.95 -12.82
C GLY A 695 -2.97 15.89 -12.66
N PHE A 696 -2.61 16.66 -13.70
CA PHE A 696 -1.48 17.57 -13.64
C PHE A 696 -1.85 18.95 -13.06
N GLU A 697 -0.82 19.66 -12.64
CA GLU A 697 -0.76 21.01 -12.09
C GLU A 697 0.07 21.92 -13.00
N ASN A 698 -0.32 23.19 -13.10
CA ASN A 698 0.51 24.21 -13.73
C ASN A 698 1.68 24.60 -12.82
N PHE A 699 2.82 24.93 -13.42
CA PHE A 699 3.89 25.63 -12.72
C PHE A 699 3.49 27.10 -12.48
N THR A 700 3.38 27.51 -11.22
CA THR A 700 3.00 28.88 -10.86
C THR A 700 4.19 29.73 -10.41
N ASP A 701 5.26 29.11 -9.90
CA ASP A 701 6.44 29.87 -9.45
C ASP A 701 7.28 30.37 -10.64
N VAL A 702 7.58 29.48 -11.60
CA VAL A 702 8.24 29.83 -12.87
C VAL A 702 7.62 29.04 -14.02
N ASN A 703 7.20 29.76 -15.06
CA ASN A 703 6.66 29.19 -16.30
C ASN A 703 7.19 30.01 -17.48
N ASP A 704 8.29 29.57 -18.07
CA ASP A 704 9.02 30.23 -19.16
C ASP A 704 9.31 29.23 -20.29
N PRO A 705 8.39 29.02 -21.25
CA PRO A 705 8.53 27.97 -22.25
C PRO A 705 9.58 28.27 -23.33
N GLY A 706 10.34 27.23 -23.72
CA GLY A 706 11.47 27.35 -24.65
C GLY A 706 11.10 27.81 -26.06
N PHE A 707 9.93 27.40 -26.57
CA PHE A 707 9.46 27.74 -27.92
C PHE A 707 9.42 29.26 -28.17
N PHE A 708 9.03 30.03 -27.15
CA PHE A 708 8.90 31.49 -27.24
C PHE A 708 10.24 32.22 -27.04
N ASN A 709 11.26 31.52 -26.55
CA ASN A 709 12.58 32.07 -26.30
C ASN A 709 13.47 32.03 -27.55
N ALA A 710 14.31 33.05 -27.70
CA ALA A 710 15.15 33.20 -28.89
C ALA A 710 16.28 32.16 -28.99
N ASP A 711 16.72 31.63 -27.85
CA ASP A 711 17.72 30.57 -27.74
C ASP A 711 17.09 29.17 -27.67
N GLY A 712 15.75 29.07 -27.65
CA GLY A 712 15.01 27.81 -27.60
C GLY A 712 15.01 27.12 -26.24
N ARG A 713 15.47 27.78 -25.16
CA ARG A 713 15.56 27.17 -23.82
C ARG A 713 14.42 27.60 -22.93
N GLY A 714 13.81 26.64 -22.23
CA GLY A 714 12.71 26.88 -21.30
C GLY A 714 13.07 26.58 -19.85
N ARG A 715 12.29 27.13 -18.92
CA ARG A 715 12.41 26.87 -17.49
C ARG A 715 11.05 26.82 -16.81
N PHE A 716 10.84 25.76 -16.03
CA PHE A 716 9.66 25.56 -15.21
C PHE A 716 10.09 25.24 -13.78
N ALA A 717 9.43 25.81 -12.77
CA ALA A 717 9.74 25.52 -11.38
C ALA A 717 8.52 25.66 -10.47
N GLN A 718 8.46 24.82 -9.45
CA GLN A 718 7.42 24.84 -8.42
C GLN A 718 8.01 24.45 -7.07
N THR A 719 7.56 25.12 -6.01
CA THR A 719 7.80 24.71 -4.63
C THR A 719 6.56 23.98 -4.11
N ILE A 720 6.75 22.74 -3.63
CA ILE A 720 5.71 21.86 -3.11
C ILE A 720 5.81 21.82 -1.58
N ASP A 721 4.69 21.95 -0.89
CA ASP A 721 4.55 21.67 0.54
C ASP A 721 4.43 20.15 0.75
N THR A 722 5.41 19.55 1.43
CA THR A 722 5.44 18.11 1.68
C THR A 722 4.79 17.74 3.01
N THR A 723 4.30 18.71 3.78
CA THR A 723 3.71 18.47 5.10
C THR A 723 2.42 17.67 5.07
N GLY A 724 1.69 17.73 3.95
CA GLY A 724 0.47 16.97 3.69
C GLY A 724 0.68 15.65 2.94
N LEU A 725 1.91 15.31 2.58
CA LEU A 725 2.22 14.03 1.94
C LEU A 725 2.39 12.93 2.99
N ALA A 726 1.92 11.73 2.67
CA ALA A 726 2.17 10.55 3.48
C ALA A 726 3.66 10.15 3.40
N GLU A 727 4.13 9.38 4.37
CA GLU A 727 5.47 8.77 4.28
C GLU A 727 5.50 7.67 3.18
N GLY A 728 6.70 7.37 2.70
CA GLY A 728 6.97 6.32 1.73
C GLY A 728 7.04 6.80 0.27
N GLU A 729 6.79 5.88 -0.68
CA GLU A 729 6.96 6.17 -2.11
C GLU A 729 5.88 7.08 -2.70
N HIS A 730 6.32 8.01 -3.55
CA HIS A 730 5.53 8.95 -4.35
C HIS A 730 6.09 9.06 -5.76
N TYR A 731 5.24 9.40 -6.74
CA TYR A 731 5.58 9.28 -8.15
C TYR A 731 5.44 10.62 -8.88
N LEU A 732 6.57 11.27 -9.16
CA LEU A 732 6.61 12.58 -9.80
C LEU A 732 6.73 12.42 -11.32
N THR A 733 5.82 13.05 -12.05
CA THR A 733 5.93 13.26 -13.50
C THR A 733 5.96 14.75 -13.79
N VAL A 734 6.98 15.22 -14.51
CA VAL A 734 6.96 16.52 -15.18
C VAL A 734 6.81 16.25 -16.67
N ARG A 735 5.75 16.78 -17.28
CA ARG A 735 5.43 16.59 -18.69
C ARG A 735 5.66 17.88 -19.46
N ALA A 736 6.53 17.84 -20.45
CA ALA A 736 6.76 18.95 -21.37
C ALA A 736 6.18 18.63 -22.75
N PHE A 737 5.41 19.55 -23.31
CA PHE A 737 4.67 19.36 -24.55
C PHE A 737 5.38 20.02 -25.72
N ARG A 738 5.41 19.33 -26.86
CA ARG A 738 5.75 19.91 -28.16
C ARG A 738 4.73 20.99 -28.52
N HIS A 739 5.18 22.07 -29.17
CA HIS A 739 4.32 23.11 -29.69
C HIS A 739 3.41 22.61 -30.82
N ARG A 740 2.11 22.90 -30.74
CA ARG A 740 1.10 22.38 -31.70
C ARG A 740 0.12 23.42 -32.21
N ASP A 741 0.06 24.61 -31.62
CA ASP A 741 -0.95 25.60 -32.00
C ASP A 741 -0.63 26.20 -33.38
N VAL A 742 -1.45 25.83 -34.37
CA VAL A 742 -1.34 26.32 -35.75
C VAL A 742 -1.43 27.84 -35.87
N ALA A 743 -2.09 28.52 -34.93
CA ALA A 743 -2.20 29.99 -34.93
C ALA A 743 -0.87 30.67 -34.60
N THR A 744 0.02 29.97 -33.89
CA THR A 744 1.35 30.44 -33.50
C THR A 744 2.49 29.71 -34.20
N GLY A 745 2.17 28.82 -35.15
CA GLY A 745 3.12 28.17 -36.04
C GLY A 745 3.37 26.69 -35.78
N GLY A 746 2.64 26.06 -34.85
CA GLY A 746 2.74 24.62 -34.58
C GLY A 746 2.07 23.74 -35.64
N ASP A 747 2.28 22.43 -35.50
CA ASP A 747 1.90 21.41 -36.49
C ASP A 747 0.40 21.06 -36.54
N GLY A 748 -0.40 21.45 -35.53
CA GLY A 748 -1.81 21.14 -35.41
C GLY A 748 -2.14 19.67 -35.08
N GLY A 749 -1.12 18.88 -34.73
CA GLY A 749 -1.24 17.45 -34.47
C GLY A 749 -1.81 17.09 -33.08
N PRO A 750 -2.01 15.78 -32.81
CA PRO A 750 -2.25 15.28 -31.46
C PRO A 750 -1.11 15.66 -30.49
N ALA A 751 -1.36 15.54 -29.19
CA ALA A 751 -0.35 15.90 -28.19
C ALA A 751 0.84 14.94 -28.23
N VAL A 752 2.02 15.47 -28.53
CA VAL A 752 3.31 14.79 -28.35
C VAL A 752 4.05 15.50 -27.21
N PHE A 753 4.61 14.73 -26.29
CA PHE A 753 5.23 15.23 -25.07
C PHE A 753 6.34 14.29 -24.60
N GLU A 754 7.21 14.80 -23.72
CA GLU A 754 8.12 13.99 -22.93
C GLU A 754 7.68 13.96 -21.47
N ASP A 755 7.73 12.78 -20.88
CA ASP A 755 7.59 12.57 -19.44
C ASP A 755 8.95 12.42 -18.79
N PHE A 756 9.34 13.41 -18.00
CA PHE A 756 10.43 13.28 -17.05
C PHE A 756 9.84 12.73 -15.75
N LYS A 757 10.37 11.61 -15.27
CA LYS A 757 9.81 10.88 -14.13
C LYS A 757 10.86 10.65 -13.05
N GLU A 758 10.47 10.82 -11.80
CA GLU A 758 11.29 10.54 -10.63
C GLU A 758 10.42 9.80 -9.60
N VAL A 759 11.00 8.79 -8.95
CA VAL A 759 10.37 8.13 -7.79
C VAL A 759 10.93 8.79 -6.53
N LEU A 760 10.04 9.37 -5.74
CA LEU A 760 10.36 10.04 -4.49
C LEU A 760 10.08 9.08 -3.34
N TYR A 761 10.86 9.19 -2.26
CA TYR A 761 10.53 8.58 -0.97
C TYR A 761 10.46 9.72 0.05
N VAL A 762 9.25 10.04 0.50
CA VAL A 762 9.03 11.00 1.59
C VAL A 762 9.37 10.30 2.89
N ASP A 763 10.29 10.90 3.65
CA ASP A 763 10.82 10.40 4.94
C ASP A 763 11.01 11.61 5.87
N ARG A 764 9.91 12.13 6.40
CA ARG A 764 9.91 13.31 7.30
C ARG A 764 9.80 12.91 8.76
N LEU A 765 9.16 11.77 9.05
CA LEU A 765 8.88 11.25 10.37
C LEU A 765 9.63 9.94 10.61
N ALA A 766 9.95 9.64 11.87
CA ALA A 766 10.51 8.34 12.23
C ALA A 766 9.45 7.24 12.06
N PRO A 767 9.83 6.01 11.67
CA PRO A 767 8.89 4.92 11.48
C PRO A 767 8.10 4.63 12.76
N GLU A 768 6.82 4.35 12.62
CA GLU A 768 5.92 3.99 13.69
C GLU A 768 5.69 2.48 13.75
N SER A 769 5.77 1.94 14.98
CA SER A 769 5.48 0.55 15.24
C SER A 769 4.72 0.35 16.53
N ALA A 770 4.02 -0.78 16.62
CA ALA A 770 3.23 -1.23 17.76
C ALA A 770 3.48 -2.71 18.05
N LEU A 771 3.45 -3.10 19.34
CA LEU A 771 3.35 -4.52 19.69
C LEU A 771 1.94 -5.02 19.35
N ALA A 772 1.85 -6.05 18.51
CA ALA A 772 0.61 -6.49 17.89
C ALA A 772 0.08 -7.82 18.43
N GLY A 773 0.94 -8.70 18.93
CA GLY A 773 0.50 -10.02 19.40
C GLY A 773 1.58 -10.82 20.11
N LEU A 774 1.13 -11.75 20.95
CA LEU A 774 1.96 -12.72 21.65
C LEU A 774 1.35 -14.10 21.46
N THR A 775 2.12 -15.06 20.94
CA THR A 775 1.63 -16.42 20.69
C THR A 775 2.64 -17.46 21.21
N PRO A 776 2.28 -18.29 22.20
CA PRO A 776 3.14 -19.40 22.61
C PRO A 776 3.35 -20.40 21.47
N PHE A 777 4.59 -20.84 21.24
CA PHE A 777 4.95 -21.84 20.23
C PHE A 777 5.54 -23.13 20.80
N SER A 778 5.78 -23.19 22.11
CA SER A 778 6.09 -24.42 22.84
C SER A 778 4.86 -24.97 23.58
N ALA A 779 4.87 -26.27 23.86
CA ALA A 779 3.76 -26.95 24.54
C ALA A 779 3.63 -26.58 26.04
N ASP A 780 4.74 -26.17 26.67
CA ASP A 780 4.78 -25.65 28.03
C ASP A 780 4.42 -24.14 28.09
N GLY A 781 4.33 -23.46 26.95
CA GLY A 781 4.00 -22.04 26.87
C GLY A 781 5.16 -21.10 27.22
N HIS A 782 6.37 -21.64 27.43
CA HIS A 782 7.54 -20.86 27.82
C HIS A 782 8.21 -20.16 26.63
N ASP A 783 8.04 -20.69 25.42
CA ASP A 783 8.56 -20.07 24.21
C ASP A 783 7.44 -19.32 23.50
N ILE A 784 7.64 -18.02 23.24
CA ILE A 784 6.60 -17.09 22.81
C ILE A 784 7.08 -16.29 21.60
N ASP A 785 6.24 -16.27 20.55
CA ASP A 785 6.37 -15.36 19.41
C ASP A 785 5.81 -13.99 19.79
N PHE A 786 6.61 -12.95 19.57
CA PHE A 786 6.19 -11.56 19.68
C PHE A 786 6.06 -10.97 18.28
N ASP A 787 4.90 -10.39 18.02
CA ASP A 787 4.58 -9.75 16.75
C ASP A 787 4.64 -8.24 16.90
N GLY A 788 5.43 -7.57 16.06
CA GLY A 788 5.49 -6.12 15.95
C GLY A 788 4.92 -5.68 14.60
N ARG A 789 4.05 -4.68 14.61
CA ARG A 789 3.40 -4.13 13.42
C ARG A 789 3.99 -2.76 13.07
N SER A 790 4.28 -2.52 11.79
CA SER A 790 4.52 -1.16 11.27
C SER A 790 3.18 -0.50 11.03
N THR A 791 2.87 0.55 11.79
CA THR A 791 1.54 1.18 11.79
C THR A 791 1.38 2.23 10.69
N ASP A 792 2.48 2.69 10.13
CA ASP A 792 2.58 3.58 8.97
C ASP A 792 2.90 2.85 7.65
N GLY A 793 3.27 1.57 7.72
CA GLY A 793 3.58 0.72 6.57
C GLY A 793 4.94 1.00 5.90
N THR A 794 5.80 1.81 6.51
CA THR A 794 7.11 2.22 5.94
C THR A 794 8.26 1.29 6.32
N ALA A 795 8.08 0.46 7.36
CA ALA A 795 9.16 -0.36 7.88
C ALA A 795 9.62 -1.43 6.87
N ASP A 796 10.94 -1.52 6.66
CA ASP A 796 11.57 -2.58 5.88
C ASP A 796 12.22 -3.66 6.77
N ALA A 797 12.58 -3.29 8.00
CA ALA A 797 13.10 -4.20 9.02
C ALA A 797 12.66 -3.83 10.44
N MET A 798 12.55 -4.84 11.31
CA MET A 798 12.24 -4.65 12.72
C MET A 798 13.07 -5.60 13.58
N HIS A 799 13.62 -5.09 14.68
CA HIS A 799 14.40 -5.85 15.65
C HIS A 799 13.71 -5.84 17.00
N PHE A 800 13.82 -6.96 17.71
CA PHE A 800 13.11 -7.23 18.95
C PHE A 800 14.11 -7.51 20.06
N PHE A 801 13.92 -6.84 21.19
CA PHE A 801 14.65 -7.12 22.41
C PHE A 801 13.67 -7.41 23.53
N LEU A 802 13.94 -8.46 24.29
CA LEU A 802 13.16 -8.82 25.47
C LEU A 802 13.93 -8.38 26.72
N ASN A 803 13.24 -7.72 27.64
CA ASN A 803 13.69 -7.40 28.99
C ASN A 803 15.00 -6.59 29.04
N LEU A 804 15.14 -5.58 28.16
CA LEU A 804 16.19 -4.56 28.29
C LEU A 804 15.91 -3.63 29.47
N GLY A 805 16.94 -3.04 30.09
CA GLY A 805 16.80 -1.97 31.07
C GLY A 805 16.27 -0.67 30.47
N SER A 806 15.37 0.05 31.16
CA SER A 806 14.84 1.35 30.71
C SER A 806 15.88 2.47 30.80
N GLY A 807 16.93 2.28 31.60
CA GLY A 807 18.09 3.17 31.72
C GLY A 807 19.10 3.06 30.58
N LEU A 808 18.87 2.20 29.58
CA LEU A 808 19.66 2.18 28.34
C LEU A 808 19.17 3.27 27.39
N THR A 809 20.11 4.06 26.87
CA THR A 809 19.81 5.06 25.84
C THR A 809 19.49 4.42 24.49
N ASP A 810 18.72 5.10 23.64
CA ASP A 810 18.45 4.66 22.26
C ASP A 810 19.74 4.34 21.49
N ALA A 811 20.81 5.11 21.71
CA ALA A 811 22.11 4.86 21.09
C ALA A 811 22.76 3.53 21.54
N GLU A 812 22.63 3.18 22.83
CA GLU A 812 23.10 1.90 23.35
C GLU A 812 22.25 0.72 22.85
N VAL A 813 20.93 0.90 22.71
CA VAL A 813 20.04 -0.12 22.12
C VAL A 813 20.37 -0.32 20.64
N LEU A 814 20.54 0.77 19.88
CA LEU A 814 20.91 0.71 18.46
C LEU A 814 22.27 0.04 18.24
N ALA A 815 23.22 0.21 19.16
CA ALA A 815 24.52 -0.48 19.09
C ALA A 815 24.41 -2.00 19.29
N GLN A 816 23.29 -2.51 19.82
CA GLN A 816 23.03 -3.94 20.01
C GLN A 816 22.27 -4.57 18.83
N VAL A 817 21.81 -3.78 17.86
CA VAL A 817 21.08 -4.28 16.69
C VAL A 817 21.99 -5.18 15.84
N ASP A 818 21.56 -6.43 15.65
CA ASP A 818 22.26 -7.42 14.84
C ASP A 818 21.28 -8.47 14.26
N GLY A 819 21.81 -9.46 13.55
CA GLY A 819 20.98 -10.52 12.95
C GLY A 819 20.30 -11.44 13.97
N GLY A 820 20.74 -11.49 15.23
CA GLY A 820 20.17 -12.31 16.29
C GLY A 820 18.87 -11.75 16.86
N ASN A 821 18.69 -10.43 16.79
CA ASN A 821 17.45 -9.74 17.21
C ASN A 821 16.53 -9.34 16.04
N ALA A 822 16.90 -9.64 14.79
CA ALA A 822 16.05 -9.38 13.63
C ALA A 822 14.75 -10.21 13.67
N GLY A 823 13.62 -9.55 13.43
CA GLY A 823 12.32 -10.18 13.24
C GLY A 823 12.11 -10.64 11.80
N ASN A 824 11.42 -11.76 11.64
CA ASN A 824 10.99 -12.25 10.33
C ASN A 824 9.71 -11.53 9.91
N ARG A 825 9.67 -10.98 8.70
CA ARG A 825 8.42 -10.47 8.13
C ARG A 825 7.48 -11.63 7.80
N ILE A 826 6.30 -11.66 8.41
CA ILE A 826 5.29 -12.73 8.25
C ILE A 826 4.00 -12.24 7.56
N ASP A 827 3.85 -10.93 7.43
CA ASP A 827 2.85 -10.22 6.64
C ASP A 827 3.45 -8.88 6.17
N ARG A 828 2.80 -8.15 5.26
CA ARG A 828 3.32 -6.89 4.69
C ARG A 828 3.72 -5.86 5.76
N ASP A 829 2.99 -5.78 6.86
CA ASP A 829 3.20 -4.83 7.94
C ASP A 829 3.52 -5.52 9.28
N LEU A 830 3.70 -6.85 9.30
CA LEU A 830 3.86 -7.64 10.52
C LEU A 830 5.20 -8.40 10.54
N PHE A 831 5.95 -8.19 11.62
CA PHE A 831 7.24 -8.81 11.89
C PHE A 831 7.16 -9.65 13.15
N ARG A 832 7.85 -10.78 13.20
CA ARG A 832 7.80 -11.73 14.29
C ARG A 832 9.18 -12.11 14.79
N ARG A 833 9.34 -12.17 16.11
CA ARG A 833 10.49 -12.82 16.75
C ARG A 833 10.03 -13.72 17.88
N GLY A 834 10.43 -14.99 17.82
CA GLY A 834 10.26 -15.94 18.93
C GLY A 834 11.36 -15.80 19.97
N PHE A 835 11.00 -15.80 21.26
CA PHE A 835 11.93 -15.90 22.39
C PHE A 835 11.66 -17.20 23.14
N THR A 836 12.72 -17.86 23.60
CA THR A 836 12.63 -19.12 24.35
C THR A 836 12.79 -18.88 25.84
N GLY A 837 12.10 -19.64 26.68
CA GLY A 837 12.22 -19.54 28.14
C GLY A 837 11.84 -18.16 28.69
N VAL A 838 10.77 -17.57 28.14
CA VAL A 838 10.23 -16.28 28.59
C VAL A 838 9.73 -16.44 30.03
N ALA A 839 10.26 -15.63 30.95
CA ALA A 839 9.94 -15.71 32.37
C ALA A 839 8.53 -15.17 32.66
N ALA A 840 7.88 -15.75 33.68
CA ALA A 840 6.65 -15.20 34.23
C ALA A 840 6.91 -13.84 34.92
N GLY A 841 5.93 -12.94 34.89
CA GLY A 841 6.02 -11.58 35.43
C GLY A 841 5.72 -10.48 34.39
N ASN A 842 6.05 -9.24 34.73
CA ASN A 842 5.80 -8.06 33.89
C ASN A 842 6.98 -7.87 32.92
N ASN A 843 6.88 -8.47 31.73
CA ASN A 843 7.93 -8.38 30.73
C ASN A 843 7.96 -7.01 30.05
N ALA A 844 9.12 -6.66 29.50
CA ALA A 844 9.30 -5.50 28.63
C ALA A 844 9.82 -5.91 27.26
N VAL A 845 9.30 -5.30 26.20
CA VAL A 845 9.74 -5.53 24.82
C VAL A 845 10.16 -4.20 24.21
N THR A 846 11.35 -4.16 23.63
CA THR A 846 11.82 -3.01 22.84
C THR A 846 11.84 -3.39 21.38
N LEU A 847 11.13 -2.61 20.56
CA LEU A 847 11.14 -2.69 19.11
C LEU A 847 12.08 -1.61 18.57
N VAL A 848 12.98 -2.00 17.68
CA VAL A 848 13.76 -1.06 16.85
C VAL A 848 13.30 -1.23 15.41
N THR A 849 12.71 -0.18 14.85
CA THR A 849 12.10 -0.21 13.52
C THR A 849 12.94 0.60 12.57
N PHE A 850 13.18 0.08 11.38
CA PHE A 850 13.93 0.76 10.31
C PHE A 850 13.03 0.93 9.09
N GLU A 851 13.26 2.04 8.39
CA GLU A 851 12.79 2.24 7.02
C GLU A 851 13.92 1.96 6.03
N VAL A 852 13.57 1.81 4.75
CA VAL A 852 14.55 1.67 3.66
C VAL A 852 15.53 2.85 3.61
N THR A 853 15.14 3.99 4.19
CA THR A 853 16.01 5.14 4.29
C THR A 853 17.08 5.00 5.39
N GLY A 854 16.93 4.07 6.32
CA GLY A 854 17.72 3.98 7.54
C GLY A 854 17.29 4.98 8.61
N ASN A 855 16.23 5.77 8.37
CA ASN A 855 15.49 6.38 9.46
C ASN A 855 14.88 5.28 10.35
N ARG A 856 14.73 5.58 11.63
CA ARG A 856 14.50 4.56 12.66
C ARG A 856 13.87 5.10 13.91
N SER A 857 13.22 4.20 14.64
CA SER A 857 12.65 4.47 15.96
C SER A 857 12.97 3.35 16.94
N VAL A 858 13.03 3.70 18.23
CA VAL A 858 13.12 2.77 19.35
C VAL A 858 11.85 2.95 20.19
N ARG A 859 11.05 1.89 20.33
CA ARG A 859 9.79 1.90 21.10
C ARG A 859 9.84 0.80 22.15
N ARG A 860 9.66 1.17 23.42
CA ARG A 860 9.59 0.24 24.55
C ARG A 860 8.15 0.04 24.98
N TYR A 861 7.78 -1.21 25.25
CA TYR A 861 6.52 -1.64 25.80
C TYR A 861 6.80 -2.35 27.12
N SER A 862 6.33 -1.83 28.26
CA SER A 862 6.47 -2.44 29.58
C SER A 862 5.14 -2.97 30.11
N GLY A 863 5.17 -3.66 31.25
CA GLY A 863 3.96 -4.20 31.89
C GLY A 863 3.30 -5.35 31.11
N ILE A 864 4.07 -6.06 30.27
CA ILE A 864 3.57 -7.20 29.50
C ILE A 864 3.48 -8.41 30.44
N GLY A 865 2.36 -8.53 31.15
CA GLY A 865 2.12 -9.62 32.10
C GLY A 865 2.06 -10.99 31.42
N ILE A 866 2.98 -11.88 31.79
CA ILE A 866 3.03 -13.28 31.32
C ILE A 866 2.92 -14.20 32.54
N ASP A 867 1.95 -15.11 32.50
CA ASP A 867 1.76 -16.17 33.50
C ASP A 867 1.75 -17.52 32.77
N ASN A 868 2.94 -18.07 32.55
CA ASN A 868 3.16 -19.31 31.80
C ASN A 868 3.76 -20.44 32.65
N GLY A 869 3.93 -20.23 33.96
CA GLY A 869 4.53 -21.22 34.86
C GLY A 869 6.06 -21.36 34.77
N ASN A 870 6.74 -20.49 34.01
CA ASN A 870 8.20 -20.40 33.99
C ASN A 870 8.69 -19.48 35.12
N GLY A 871 8.81 -20.05 36.32
CA GLY A 871 9.02 -19.34 37.58
C GLY A 871 7.71 -19.18 38.38
N ALA A 872 7.78 -18.52 39.54
CA ALA A 872 6.63 -18.20 40.40
C ALA A 872 6.02 -16.81 40.14
N GLY A 873 6.55 -16.07 39.15
CA GLY A 873 6.07 -14.74 38.76
C GLY A 873 6.73 -13.62 39.55
N ILE A 874 5.97 -12.57 39.87
CA ILE A 874 6.50 -11.41 40.62
C ILE A 874 7.12 -11.85 41.94
N GLY A 875 8.32 -11.36 42.24
CA GLY A 875 9.10 -11.67 43.45
C GLY A 875 10.05 -12.87 43.34
N ASP A 876 9.90 -13.74 42.33
CA ASP A 876 10.83 -14.85 42.02
C ASP A 876 11.84 -14.39 40.96
N VAL A 877 12.85 -13.65 41.42
CA VAL A 877 13.79 -12.92 40.57
C VAL A 877 14.88 -13.83 40.02
N ASP A 878 15.21 -14.93 40.71
CA ASP A 878 16.17 -15.92 40.20
C ASP A 878 15.52 -17.03 39.36
N GLY A 879 14.19 -17.12 39.36
CA GLY A 879 13.40 -17.97 38.48
C GLY A 879 13.40 -19.44 38.88
N ASP A 880 13.70 -19.77 40.13
CA ASP A 880 13.74 -21.14 40.63
C ASP A 880 12.34 -21.71 41.00
N GLY A 881 11.31 -20.87 40.96
CA GLY A 881 9.94 -21.21 41.28
C GLY A 881 9.57 -21.05 42.75
N SER A 882 10.42 -20.45 43.59
CA SER A 882 10.19 -20.26 45.02
C SER A 882 10.70 -18.89 45.49
N LEU A 883 9.91 -18.17 46.29
CA LEU A 883 10.37 -16.92 46.91
C LEU A 883 11.28 -17.21 48.12
N THR A 884 12.57 -16.92 47.97
CA THR A 884 13.62 -17.16 48.97
C THR A 884 14.52 -15.93 49.17
N ARG A 885 15.51 -16.03 50.06
CA ARG A 885 16.56 -14.99 50.21
C ARG A 885 17.37 -14.79 48.91
N ALA A 886 17.45 -15.80 48.06
CA ALA A 886 18.21 -15.75 46.81
C ALA A 886 17.62 -14.73 45.82
N ASP A 887 16.30 -14.54 45.84
CA ASP A 887 15.59 -13.54 45.03
C ASP A 887 15.90 -12.11 45.41
N LEU A 888 16.36 -11.86 46.64
CA LEU A 888 16.58 -10.52 47.16
C LEU A 888 18.06 -10.14 47.17
N THR A 889 18.96 -11.04 47.63
CA THR A 889 20.37 -10.67 47.92
C THR A 889 21.43 -11.75 47.67
N ALA A 890 21.06 -13.04 47.71
CA ALA A 890 22.03 -14.15 47.86
C ALA A 890 22.31 -14.95 46.57
N SER A 891 21.83 -14.49 45.42
CA SER A 891 22.15 -15.04 44.09
C SER A 891 22.85 -13.99 43.22
N ALA A 892 23.28 -14.37 42.01
CA ALA A 892 23.79 -13.41 41.02
C ALA A 892 22.66 -12.65 40.28
N THR A 893 21.42 -13.11 40.42
CA THR A 893 20.20 -12.61 39.77
C THR A 893 19.16 -12.36 40.85
N ASN A 894 19.28 -11.23 41.53
CA ASN A 894 18.45 -10.87 42.67
C ASN A 894 17.95 -9.43 42.54
N PHE A 895 16.88 -9.11 43.26
CA PHE A 895 16.19 -7.82 43.22
C PHE A 895 17.16 -6.66 43.46
N GLU A 896 18.02 -6.77 44.48
CA GLU A 896 18.97 -5.71 44.84
C GLU A 896 19.94 -5.39 43.69
N THR A 897 20.36 -6.40 42.93
CA THR A 897 21.22 -6.22 41.74
C THR A 897 20.50 -5.44 40.64
N PHE A 898 19.22 -5.71 40.40
CA PHE A 898 18.43 -4.97 39.42
C PHE A 898 18.15 -3.53 39.88
N LEU A 899 17.76 -3.35 41.14
CA LEU A 899 17.54 -2.03 41.77
C LEU A 899 18.79 -1.13 41.65
N TYR A 900 19.94 -1.60 42.12
CA TYR A 900 21.19 -0.82 42.10
C TYR A 900 21.84 -0.76 40.71
N SER A 901 21.34 -1.50 39.72
CA SER A 901 21.72 -1.28 38.32
C SER A 901 21.21 0.06 37.80
N ARG A 902 20.28 0.70 38.51
CA ARG A 902 19.61 1.96 38.13
C ARG A 902 18.92 1.82 36.77
N ASN A 903 18.05 0.82 36.69
CA ASN A 903 17.31 0.46 35.49
C ASN A 903 18.17 0.10 34.27
N ARG A 904 19.47 -0.16 34.43
CA ARG A 904 20.32 -0.66 33.33
C ARG A 904 20.12 -2.15 33.06
N LEU A 905 19.75 -2.91 34.09
CA LEU A 905 19.27 -4.29 34.00
C LEU A 905 17.76 -4.31 34.22
N PHE A 906 17.08 -5.37 33.78
CA PHE A 906 15.65 -5.53 33.96
C PHE A 906 15.30 -6.99 34.24
N SER A 907 14.33 -7.22 35.13
CA SER A 907 13.76 -8.53 35.41
C SER A 907 12.24 -8.42 35.47
N PRO A 908 11.48 -9.25 34.73
CA PRO A 908 10.02 -9.25 34.78
C PRO A 908 9.44 -9.54 36.16
N ALA A 909 10.14 -10.33 36.96
CA ALA A 909 9.73 -10.68 38.31
C ALA A 909 10.04 -9.55 39.31
N ALA A 910 10.93 -8.62 38.97
CA ALA A 910 11.31 -7.49 39.81
C ALA A 910 10.51 -6.22 39.50
N ASP A 911 9.99 -6.04 38.27
CA ASP A 911 9.08 -4.96 37.89
C ASP A 911 7.66 -5.28 38.40
N ALA A 912 7.41 -5.08 39.68
CA ALA A 912 6.18 -5.51 40.34
C ALA A 912 5.00 -4.59 40.03
N ASN A 913 5.24 -3.30 39.79
CA ASN A 913 4.19 -2.35 39.45
C ASN A 913 3.88 -2.33 37.93
N GLY A 914 4.74 -2.93 37.10
CA GLY A 914 4.58 -3.07 35.65
C GLY A 914 4.88 -1.80 34.86
N ASP A 915 5.59 -0.83 35.44
CA ASP A 915 5.91 0.45 34.78
C ASP A 915 7.14 0.34 33.85
N GLY A 916 7.92 -0.74 33.96
CA GLY A 916 9.10 -1.00 33.14
C GLY A 916 10.42 -0.59 33.76
N ASN A 917 10.40 -0.09 35.00
CA ASN A 917 11.55 0.15 35.86
C ASN A 917 11.63 -0.95 36.92
N VAL A 918 12.80 -1.04 37.57
CA VAL A 918 12.99 -1.85 38.77
C VAL A 918 13.59 -0.93 39.81
N ASP A 919 12.72 -0.34 40.63
CA ASP A 919 13.10 0.72 41.55
C ASP A 919 12.53 0.55 42.97
N THR A 920 12.56 1.62 43.76
CA THR A 920 12.10 1.62 45.14
C THR A 920 10.61 1.27 45.24
N LEU A 921 9.78 1.71 44.29
CA LEU A 921 8.35 1.44 44.30
C LEU A 921 8.09 -0.05 44.07
N ASP A 922 8.90 -0.72 43.27
CA ASP A 922 8.83 -2.16 43.09
C ASP A 922 9.24 -2.92 44.36
N LEU A 923 10.29 -2.45 45.05
CA LEU A 923 10.70 -3.02 46.34
C LEU A 923 9.54 -2.96 47.33
N LEU A 924 8.83 -1.85 47.39
CA LEU A 924 7.65 -1.71 48.26
C LEU A 924 6.47 -2.56 47.77
N ALA A 925 6.29 -2.68 46.46
CA ALA A 925 5.19 -3.46 45.87
C ALA A 925 5.33 -4.98 46.11
N ILE A 926 6.55 -5.53 46.23
CA ILE A 926 6.75 -6.95 46.52
C ILE A 926 6.61 -7.31 48.00
N ARG A 927 6.56 -6.33 48.93
CA ARG A 927 6.43 -6.57 50.38
C ARG A 927 5.35 -7.59 50.74
N PRO A 928 4.11 -7.50 50.24
CA PRO A 928 3.04 -8.42 50.65
C PRO A 928 3.30 -9.87 50.25
N LEU A 929 4.15 -10.11 49.25
CA LEU A 929 4.54 -11.45 48.81
C LEU A 929 5.45 -12.13 49.83
N PHE A 930 6.37 -11.36 50.45
CA PHE A 930 7.31 -11.86 51.45
C PHE A 930 6.74 -11.89 52.87
N ASP A 931 5.68 -11.13 53.14
CA ASP A 931 4.88 -11.23 54.37
C ASP A 931 3.87 -12.40 54.35
N ALA A 932 3.71 -13.06 53.20
CA ALA A 932 2.77 -14.16 53.07
C ALA A 932 3.17 -15.36 53.95
N ALA A 933 2.19 -16.01 54.58
CA ALA A 933 2.42 -17.16 55.46
C ALA A 933 3.11 -18.37 54.79
N ALA A 934 3.20 -18.37 53.46
CA ALA A 934 3.85 -19.41 52.66
C ALA A 934 5.37 -19.20 52.47
N VAL A 935 5.91 -18.01 52.78
CA VAL A 935 7.32 -17.67 52.62
C VAL A 935 8.11 -17.96 53.91
N THR A 936 9.41 -18.28 53.77
CA THR A 936 10.26 -18.60 54.93
C THR A 936 10.62 -17.35 55.74
N ALA A 937 10.83 -17.50 57.06
CA ALA A 937 11.28 -16.40 57.92
C ALA A 937 12.64 -15.81 57.49
N ASP A 938 13.49 -16.60 56.84
CA ASP A 938 14.76 -16.12 56.29
C ASP A 938 14.57 -15.21 55.07
N ALA A 939 13.60 -15.53 54.21
CA ALA A 939 13.26 -14.71 53.04
C ALA A 939 12.57 -13.40 53.45
N ALA A 940 11.68 -13.43 54.45
CA ALA A 940 11.10 -12.23 55.03
C ALA A 940 12.19 -11.32 55.66
N ALA A 941 13.13 -11.90 56.42
CA ALA A 941 14.25 -11.13 56.97
C ALA A 941 15.16 -10.55 55.88
N ALA A 942 15.36 -11.27 54.77
CA ALA A 942 16.13 -10.76 53.64
C ALA A 942 15.48 -9.54 52.96
N TYR A 943 14.14 -9.43 53.00
CA TYR A 943 13.44 -8.26 52.48
C TYR A 943 13.74 -7.03 53.34
N ASP A 944 13.56 -7.16 54.66
CA ASP A 944 13.84 -6.08 55.61
C ASP A 944 15.32 -5.64 55.49
N GLU A 945 16.25 -6.59 55.32
CA GLU A 945 17.67 -6.28 55.08
C GLU A 945 17.91 -5.44 53.80
N VAL A 946 17.17 -5.67 52.71
CA VAL A 946 17.28 -4.87 51.47
C VAL A 946 16.65 -3.49 51.66
N LEU A 947 15.50 -3.43 52.31
CA LEU A 947 14.81 -2.18 52.64
C LEU A 947 15.70 -1.28 53.51
N ASP A 948 16.31 -1.84 54.55
CA ASP A 948 17.28 -1.14 55.43
C ASP A 948 18.53 -0.68 54.66
N ARG A 949 18.94 -1.35 53.59
CA ARG A 949 20.06 -0.87 52.77
C ARG A 949 19.64 0.23 51.81
N ARG A 950 18.44 0.14 51.22
CA ARG A 950 17.90 1.19 50.34
C ARG A 950 17.61 2.49 51.10
N GLY A 951 17.23 2.38 52.38
CA GLY A 951 16.97 3.51 53.28
C GLY A 951 18.21 4.12 53.93
N ASN A 952 19.39 3.49 53.83
CA ASN A 952 20.63 4.02 54.40
C ASN A 952 21.23 5.08 53.47
N LEU A 953 20.58 6.24 53.42
CA LEU A 953 20.87 7.35 52.52
C LEU A 953 22.23 7.99 52.79
N ASN A 954 22.66 8.03 54.06
CA ASN A 954 23.90 8.67 54.48
C ASN A 954 25.12 7.72 54.47
N GLY A 955 24.90 6.41 54.27
CA GLY A 955 25.92 5.38 54.15
C GLY A 955 26.61 4.98 55.48
N ASN A 956 26.02 5.29 56.64
CA ASN A 956 26.62 5.01 57.96
C ASN A 956 26.43 3.54 58.42
N GLY A 957 25.49 2.81 57.81
CA GLY A 957 25.22 1.41 58.09
C GLY A 957 23.86 1.11 58.73
N ASP A 958 23.14 2.14 59.18
CA ASP A 958 21.83 2.06 59.82
C ASP A 958 20.82 2.92 59.01
N THR A 959 19.56 2.49 58.91
CA THR A 959 18.45 3.32 58.41
C THR A 959 17.74 3.95 59.59
N ASP A 960 17.91 5.26 59.79
CA ASP A 960 17.35 5.97 60.93
C ASP A 960 17.01 7.44 60.63
N SER A 961 16.67 8.20 61.68
CA SER A 961 16.33 9.62 61.53
C SER A 961 17.44 10.50 60.92
N PHE A 962 18.71 10.08 60.98
CA PHE A 962 19.82 10.83 60.38
C PHE A 962 19.83 10.72 58.85
N ASP A 963 19.24 9.69 58.26
CA ASP A 963 19.05 9.58 56.81
C ASP A 963 18.03 10.60 56.29
N LEU A 964 16.95 10.83 57.03
CA LEU A 964 15.97 11.89 56.71
C LEU A 964 16.62 13.28 56.78
N LEU A 965 17.46 13.52 57.78
CA LEU A 965 18.24 14.78 57.89
C LEU A 965 19.23 14.91 56.73
N PHE A 966 19.87 13.81 56.31
CA PHE A 966 20.77 13.80 55.17
C PHE A 966 20.03 14.09 53.86
N LEU A 967 18.83 13.55 53.66
CA LEU A 967 17.98 13.84 52.52
C LEU A 967 17.60 15.34 52.48
N ARG A 968 17.12 15.91 53.59
CA ARG A 968 16.85 17.36 53.70
C ARG A 968 18.06 18.19 53.31
N ASP A 969 19.22 17.90 53.89
CA ASP A 969 20.42 18.73 53.73
C ASP A 969 20.97 18.68 52.30
N ASN A 970 20.63 17.63 51.55
CA ASN A 970 21.05 17.41 50.17
C ASN A 970 19.93 17.55 49.11
N ARG A 971 18.72 17.99 49.48
CA ARG A 971 17.55 18.12 48.57
C ARG A 971 17.75 19.03 47.35
N PHE A 972 18.83 19.81 47.31
CA PHE A 972 19.21 20.64 46.17
C PHE A 972 20.48 20.16 45.48
N THR A 973 20.86 18.89 45.68
CA THR A 973 22.00 18.30 45.00
C THR A 973 21.81 18.31 43.49
N THR A 974 22.92 18.49 42.78
CA THR A 974 22.99 18.32 41.32
C THR A 974 23.86 17.12 40.94
N ASP A 975 24.36 16.39 41.94
CA ASP A 975 25.13 15.16 41.74
C ASP A 975 24.15 14.03 41.40
N ALA A 976 24.32 13.42 40.23
CA ALA A 976 23.39 12.42 39.72
C ALA A 976 23.41 11.11 40.53
N ASP A 977 24.55 10.74 41.12
CA ASP A 977 24.64 9.54 41.95
C ASP A 977 23.92 9.77 43.27
N LEU A 978 24.12 10.95 43.86
CA LEU A 978 23.45 11.33 45.10
C LEU A 978 21.95 11.56 44.88
N LEU A 979 21.55 12.15 43.76
CA LEU A 979 20.14 12.36 43.42
C LEU A 979 19.39 11.03 43.37
N TRP A 980 19.91 10.03 42.65
CA TRP A 980 19.28 8.71 42.60
C TRP A 980 19.20 8.04 43.98
N THR A 981 20.24 8.18 44.81
CA THR A 981 20.21 7.63 46.17
C THR A 981 19.10 8.27 47.00
N LEU A 982 18.88 9.58 46.87
CA LEU A 982 17.92 10.32 47.70
C LEU A 982 16.49 10.32 47.14
N ASP A 983 16.31 10.14 45.83
CA ASP A 983 15.01 10.09 45.17
C ASP A 983 14.39 8.70 45.37
N LEU A 984 13.49 8.61 46.35
CA LEU A 984 12.84 7.38 46.77
C LEU A 984 11.58 7.09 45.95
N ASN A 985 10.90 8.11 45.42
CA ASN A 985 9.70 7.97 44.57
C ASN A 985 9.98 8.30 43.09
N PRO A 986 11.02 7.69 42.50
CA PRO A 986 11.81 8.10 41.32
C PRO A 986 11.13 9.02 40.31
N ASP A 987 10.90 10.28 40.69
CA ASP A 987 10.25 11.29 39.84
C ASP A 987 11.22 12.39 39.38
N GLY A 988 12.48 12.29 39.81
CA GLY A 988 13.56 13.22 39.48
C GLY A 988 13.57 14.47 40.35
N THR A 989 12.71 14.57 41.37
CA THR A 989 12.68 15.65 42.33
C THR A 989 12.97 15.15 43.75
N LEU A 990 13.62 15.98 44.56
CA LEU A 990 13.84 15.69 45.98
C LEU A 990 12.92 16.59 46.79
N ASP A 991 11.75 16.07 47.13
CA ASP A 991 10.69 16.82 47.77
C ASP A 991 10.10 16.09 48.99
N GLY A 992 9.08 16.69 49.58
CA GLY A 992 8.46 16.13 50.78
C GLY A 992 7.75 14.79 50.56
N VAL A 993 7.54 14.35 49.32
CA VAL A 993 7.06 13.01 48.99
C VAL A 993 8.14 11.97 49.27
N ASP A 994 9.41 12.25 48.96
CA ASP A 994 10.52 11.36 49.32
C ASP A 994 10.66 11.25 50.85
N ALA A 995 10.54 12.39 51.53
CA ALA A 995 10.59 12.48 52.98
C ALA A 995 9.49 11.60 53.61
N GLU A 996 8.25 11.77 53.16
CA GLU A 996 7.11 10.99 53.62
C GLU A 996 7.29 9.50 53.32
N LEU A 997 7.78 9.16 52.13
CA LEU A 997 8.03 7.77 51.74
C LEU A 997 9.11 7.16 52.64
N PHE A 998 10.15 7.91 52.98
CA PHE A 998 11.18 7.49 53.93
C PHE A 998 10.59 7.21 55.32
N VAL A 999 9.82 8.17 55.86
CA VAL A 999 9.18 8.05 57.18
C VAL A 999 8.26 6.84 57.25
N THR A 1000 7.39 6.69 56.27
CA THR A 1000 6.32 5.68 56.30
C THR A 1000 6.79 4.29 55.89
N ALA A 1001 7.61 4.18 54.84
CA ALA A 1001 8.00 2.89 54.29
C ALA A 1001 9.31 2.34 54.85
N PHE A 1002 10.26 3.20 55.24
CA PHE A 1002 11.58 2.76 55.71
C PHE A 1002 11.71 2.81 57.23
N LEU A 1003 11.20 3.86 57.89
CA LEU A 1003 11.19 3.92 59.35
C LEU A 1003 9.96 3.23 59.97
N GLY A 1004 8.91 3.00 59.19
CA GLY A 1004 7.65 2.41 59.67
C GLY A 1004 6.89 3.32 60.64
N GLU A 1005 7.11 4.63 60.56
CA GLU A 1005 6.48 5.63 61.41
C GLU A 1005 5.23 6.23 60.73
N ILE A 1006 4.37 6.86 61.52
CA ILE A 1006 3.19 7.57 61.01
C ILE A 1006 3.42 9.07 61.18
N SER A 1007 3.37 9.83 60.09
CA SER A 1007 3.42 11.29 60.13
C SER A 1007 2.27 11.82 61.00
N GLY A 1008 2.59 12.57 62.04
CA GLY A 1008 1.66 13.02 63.06
C GLY A 1008 1.45 12.09 64.27
N ASP A 1009 2.13 10.96 64.36
CA ASP A 1009 2.18 10.15 65.59
C ASP A 1009 3.45 10.52 66.38
N PHE A 1010 3.35 11.53 67.23
CA PHE A 1010 4.49 12.03 68.00
C PHE A 1010 4.88 11.12 69.16
N THR A 1011 3.95 10.26 69.61
CA THR A 1011 4.15 9.32 70.72
C THR A 1011 4.60 7.93 70.29
N ARG A 1012 4.46 7.61 68.99
CA ARG A 1012 4.81 6.35 68.33
C ARG A 1012 4.03 5.15 68.85
N ASP A 1013 2.78 5.36 69.21
CA ASP A 1013 1.90 4.30 69.70
C ASP A 1013 0.98 3.70 68.61
N GLY A 1014 1.09 4.23 67.39
CA GLY A 1014 0.37 3.79 66.20
C GLY A 1014 -1.00 4.44 66.03
N VAL A 1015 -1.37 5.41 66.87
CA VAL A 1015 -2.62 6.18 66.74
C VAL A 1015 -2.33 7.68 66.89
N ILE A 1016 -3.09 8.52 66.16
CA ILE A 1016 -3.00 9.97 66.30
C ILE A 1016 -4.11 10.42 67.27
N ASP A 1017 -3.73 10.78 68.49
CA ASP A 1017 -4.63 11.24 69.55
C ASP A 1017 -4.07 12.41 70.38
N LEU A 1018 -4.80 12.82 71.43
CA LEU A 1018 -4.47 14.02 72.19
C LEU A 1018 -3.11 13.97 72.89
N ASP A 1019 -2.57 12.78 73.13
CA ASP A 1019 -1.23 12.62 73.69
C ASP A 1019 -0.16 13.02 72.65
N ASP A 1020 -0.42 12.84 71.35
CA ASP A 1020 0.43 13.36 70.27
C ASP A 1020 0.40 14.88 70.18
N ALA A 1021 -0.73 15.52 70.49
CA ALA A 1021 -0.78 16.97 70.56
C ALA A 1021 0.09 17.52 71.71
N ASP A 1022 0.10 16.87 72.87
CA ASP A 1022 0.96 17.24 73.99
C ASP A 1022 2.46 16.97 73.66
N ALA A 1023 2.76 15.89 72.93
CA ALA A 1023 4.10 15.56 72.46
C ALA A 1023 4.61 16.48 71.32
N ALA A 1024 3.74 16.87 70.38
CA ALA A 1024 4.04 17.85 69.31
C ALA A 1024 4.34 19.23 69.89
N VAL A 1025 3.61 19.65 70.94
CA VAL A 1025 3.91 20.86 71.70
C VAL A 1025 5.29 20.78 72.34
N LEU A 1026 5.65 19.64 72.94
CA LEU A 1026 6.99 19.43 73.49
C LEU A 1026 8.05 19.51 72.39
N ALA A 1027 7.81 18.90 71.23
CA ALA A 1027 8.72 18.92 70.09
C ALA A 1027 8.98 20.35 69.56
N LEU A 1028 7.94 21.20 69.49
CA LEU A 1028 8.06 22.61 69.05
C LEU A 1028 8.69 23.55 70.08
N THR A 1029 8.59 23.23 71.37
CA THR A 1029 9.02 24.13 72.47
C THR A 1029 10.35 23.75 73.09
N ASP A 1030 10.69 22.46 73.13
CA ASP A 1030 11.96 21.91 73.62
C ASP A 1030 12.28 20.60 72.87
N VAL A 1031 12.79 20.76 71.65
CA VAL A 1031 13.15 19.64 70.76
C VAL A 1031 14.13 18.66 71.43
N ASP A 1032 15.05 19.14 72.27
CA ASP A 1032 16.00 18.29 73.00
C ASP A 1032 15.28 17.43 74.06
N ALA A 1033 14.23 17.95 74.70
CA ALA A 1033 13.41 17.19 75.63
C ALA A 1033 12.53 16.17 74.91
N TYR A 1034 11.98 16.52 73.74
CA TYR A 1034 11.24 15.60 72.89
C TYR A 1034 12.13 14.44 72.41
N GLN A 1035 13.30 14.74 71.82
CA GLN A 1035 14.25 13.73 71.38
C GLN A 1035 14.69 12.80 72.53
N ARG A 1036 14.89 13.32 73.75
CA ARG A 1036 15.20 12.48 74.93
C ARG A 1036 14.03 11.60 75.38
N ALA A 1037 12.80 12.05 75.20
CA ALA A 1037 11.60 11.34 75.64
C ALA A 1037 11.22 10.21 74.67
N PHE A 1038 11.38 10.44 73.37
CA PHE A 1038 10.88 9.54 72.33
C PHE A 1038 11.99 8.92 71.45
N SER A 1039 13.25 9.29 71.67
CA SER A 1039 14.43 8.79 70.94
C SER A 1039 14.32 8.93 69.42
N ILE A 1040 13.70 10.02 68.93
CA ILE A 1040 13.49 10.29 67.51
C ILE A 1040 13.60 11.81 67.23
N ASP A 1041 14.05 12.18 66.04
CA ASP A 1041 14.05 13.58 65.61
C ASP A 1041 12.62 14.08 65.34
N ALA A 1042 12.31 15.31 65.77
CA ALA A 1042 10.99 15.89 65.61
C ALA A 1042 10.59 16.09 64.14
N LEU A 1043 11.56 16.13 63.21
CA LEU A 1043 11.29 16.17 61.78
C LEU A 1043 10.60 14.89 61.28
N VAL A 1044 10.90 13.73 61.86
CA VAL A 1044 10.42 12.43 61.38
C VAL A 1044 8.91 12.30 61.50
N THR A 1045 8.34 12.72 62.62
CA THR A 1045 6.89 12.61 62.90
C THR A 1045 6.18 13.95 62.74
N GLY A 1046 6.92 15.06 62.65
CA GLY A 1046 6.37 16.41 62.77
C GLY A 1046 6.26 17.24 61.51
N ASP A 1047 7.00 16.93 60.43
CA ASP A 1047 6.88 17.64 59.14
C ASP A 1047 5.66 17.16 58.35
N VAL A 1048 4.47 17.46 58.87
CA VAL A 1048 3.19 17.02 58.28
C VAL A 1048 2.88 17.79 57.00
N ASN A 1049 3.43 19.01 56.86
CA ASN A 1049 3.22 19.83 55.67
C ASN A 1049 4.18 19.49 54.51
N ARG A 1050 5.24 18.70 54.79
CA ARG A 1050 6.20 18.14 53.85
C ARG A 1050 7.10 19.19 53.18
N ASP A 1051 7.56 20.19 53.94
CA ASP A 1051 8.47 21.24 53.45
C ASP A 1051 9.92 21.09 53.94
N PHE A 1052 10.23 19.96 54.59
CA PHE A 1052 11.50 19.64 55.25
C PHE A 1052 11.83 20.48 56.48
N VAL A 1053 10.86 21.18 57.03
CA VAL A 1053 11.05 22.04 58.20
C VAL A 1053 9.93 21.78 59.19
N PHE A 1054 10.26 21.13 60.31
CA PHE A 1054 9.34 21.10 61.43
C PHE A 1054 9.29 22.46 62.15
N ASP A 1055 8.24 23.24 61.89
CA ASP A 1055 7.99 24.52 62.54
C ASP A 1055 6.50 24.79 62.81
N ARG A 1056 6.10 26.06 62.90
CA ARG A 1056 4.70 26.43 63.17
C ARG A 1056 3.78 26.19 61.97
N GLY A 1057 4.33 26.07 60.76
CA GLY A 1057 3.63 25.74 59.53
C GLY A 1057 2.97 24.36 59.57
N ASP A 1058 3.54 23.42 60.34
CA ASP A 1058 3.02 22.05 60.49
C ASP A 1058 1.81 21.95 61.41
N ILE A 1059 1.57 22.95 62.27
CA ILE A 1059 0.52 22.87 63.29
C ILE A 1059 -0.86 22.72 62.65
N ASP A 1060 -1.18 23.48 61.60
CA ASP A 1060 -2.50 23.42 60.98
C ASP A 1060 -2.73 22.09 60.24
N PRO A 1061 -1.82 21.61 59.35
CA PRO A 1061 -1.92 20.28 58.74
C PRO A 1061 -1.94 19.13 59.75
N PHE A 1062 -1.17 19.23 60.83
CA PHE A 1062 -1.18 18.25 61.92
C PHE A 1062 -2.54 18.16 62.62
N LEU A 1063 -3.17 19.32 62.89
CA LEU A 1063 -4.50 19.36 63.52
C LEU A 1063 -5.60 18.75 62.62
N ASP A 1064 -5.42 18.75 61.30
CA ASP A 1064 -6.34 18.12 60.35
C ASP A 1064 -6.30 16.57 60.40
N LEU A 1065 -5.26 15.98 61.01
CA LEU A 1065 -5.17 14.52 61.21
C LEU A 1065 -6.09 14.02 62.34
N PHE A 1066 -6.62 14.92 63.18
CA PHE A 1066 -7.44 14.58 64.34
C PHE A 1066 -8.94 14.54 64.01
N ALA A 1067 -9.64 13.52 64.51
CA ALA A 1067 -11.10 13.44 64.42
C ALA A 1067 -11.83 14.57 65.19
N ASP A 1068 -11.22 15.11 66.25
CA ASP A 1068 -11.68 16.30 67.00
C ASP A 1068 -10.52 17.28 67.24
N GLY A 1069 -10.18 18.06 66.21
CA GLY A 1069 -9.07 19.01 66.26
C GLY A 1069 -9.25 20.17 67.26
N ALA A 1070 -10.42 20.35 67.89
CA ALA A 1070 -10.65 21.46 68.83
C ALA A 1070 -9.91 21.27 70.16
N LEU A 1071 -9.87 20.04 70.68
CA LEU A 1071 -9.15 19.70 71.90
C LEU A 1071 -7.63 19.67 71.68
N ALA A 1072 -7.17 19.13 70.54
CA ALA A 1072 -5.76 19.14 70.17
C ALA A 1072 -5.25 20.58 70.01
N ARG A 1073 -6.01 21.43 69.31
CA ARG A 1073 -5.72 22.87 69.15
C ARG A 1073 -5.57 23.61 70.47
N GLN A 1074 -6.40 23.29 71.47
CA GLN A 1074 -6.32 23.91 72.80
C GLN A 1074 -4.95 23.65 73.46
N ARG A 1075 -4.32 22.50 73.22
CA ARG A 1075 -2.98 22.17 73.77
C ARG A 1075 -1.90 23.11 73.27
N PHE A 1076 -1.86 23.40 71.97
CA PHE A 1076 -0.92 24.35 71.37
C PHE A 1076 -1.15 25.78 71.87
N VAL A 1077 -2.42 26.19 72.04
CA VAL A 1077 -2.78 27.52 72.58
C VAL A 1077 -2.36 27.65 74.05
N ASP A 1078 -2.62 26.64 74.88
CA ASP A 1078 -2.27 26.64 76.30
C ASP A 1078 -0.75 26.67 76.52
N ALA A 1079 0.03 26.13 75.59
CA ALA A 1079 1.49 26.22 75.56
C ALA A 1079 2.04 27.57 75.05
N GLY A 1080 1.16 28.50 74.65
CA GLY A 1080 1.53 29.84 74.18
C GLY A 1080 1.98 29.90 72.71
N LEU A 1081 1.69 28.88 71.91
CA LEU A 1081 1.94 28.87 70.47
C LEU A 1081 0.80 29.59 69.72
N LEU A 1082 1.17 30.34 68.67
CA LEU A 1082 0.20 31.00 67.80
C LEU A 1082 -0.39 29.97 66.84
N VAL A 1083 -1.66 29.62 67.05
CA VAL A 1083 -2.42 28.72 66.16
C VAL A 1083 -3.51 29.52 65.44
N PRO A 1084 -3.57 29.54 64.10
CA PRO A 1084 -4.61 30.27 63.35
C PRO A 1084 -6.01 29.77 63.69
N GLU A 1085 -6.98 30.62 64.05
CA GLU A 1085 -8.34 30.16 64.41
C GLU A 1085 -9.00 29.36 63.27
N PRO A 1086 -9.79 28.29 63.57
CA PRO A 1086 -10.46 27.49 62.55
C PRO A 1086 -11.48 28.35 61.78
N GLY A 1087 -11.09 28.82 60.59
CA GLY A 1087 -11.91 29.66 59.75
C GLY A 1087 -12.70 28.85 58.73
N THR A 1088 -14.02 28.85 58.83
CA THR A 1088 -14.96 28.47 57.76
C THR A 1088 -14.51 29.00 56.40
N ALA A 1089 -14.03 28.11 55.54
CA ALA A 1089 -13.87 28.36 54.11
C ALA A 1089 -15.07 27.76 53.34
N ALA A 1090 -16.19 28.49 53.37
CA ALA A 1090 -17.18 28.44 52.30
C ALA A 1090 -17.29 29.85 51.69
N ALA A 1091 -16.81 29.96 50.45
CA ALA A 1091 -17.16 30.96 49.44
C ALA A 1091 -16.76 32.44 49.66
N LEU A 1092 -15.63 32.83 49.05
CA LEU A 1092 -15.55 34.08 48.32
C LEU A 1092 -15.29 33.75 46.85
N GLY A 1093 -16.38 33.54 46.12
CA GLY A 1093 -16.38 33.38 44.67
C GLY A 1093 -16.45 34.73 43.95
N VAL A 1094 -15.71 34.79 42.84
CA VAL A 1094 -15.94 35.58 41.61
C VAL A 1094 -15.67 37.10 41.73
N GLY A 1095 -14.83 37.74 40.93
CA GLY A 1095 -14.04 37.31 39.76
C GLY A 1095 -13.49 38.54 39.03
N LEU A 1096 -12.64 38.33 38.02
CA LEU A 1096 -12.86 38.80 36.65
C LEU A 1096 -11.62 38.58 35.77
N SER A 1097 -11.84 37.89 34.66
CA SER A 1097 -11.26 38.25 33.39
C SER A 1097 -11.91 39.56 32.89
N LEU A 1098 -11.14 40.65 32.81
CA LEU A 1098 -11.39 41.76 31.87
C LEU A 1098 -10.04 42.23 31.29
N LEU A 1099 -9.86 41.89 30.02
CA LEU A 1099 -8.83 42.36 29.10
C LEU A 1099 -8.82 43.89 28.99
N THR A 1100 -7.64 44.49 28.82
CA THR A 1100 -7.28 45.29 27.61
C THR A 1100 -5.85 45.88 27.64
N ARG A 1101 -5.03 45.47 26.66
CA ARG A 1101 -4.30 46.29 25.65
C ARG A 1101 -3.66 47.63 26.13
N ARG A 1102 -2.43 48.04 25.79
CA ARG A 1102 -1.65 47.90 24.52
C ARG A 1102 -0.29 48.63 24.60
N ARG A 1103 0.68 48.11 23.81
CA ARG A 1103 1.69 48.78 22.92
C ARG A 1103 3.09 49.23 23.41
N ARG A 1104 4.07 48.54 22.80
CA ARG A 1104 5.33 48.97 22.12
C ARG A 1104 6.40 49.72 22.93
N ARG A 1105 7.54 49.04 23.13
CA ARG A 1105 8.73 49.25 22.30
C ARG A 1105 9.38 47.91 22.00
#